data_AF-A0A3E0CLC1-F1
#
_entry.id   AF-A0A3E0CLC1-F1
#
_cell.length_a   1.000
_cell.length_b   1.000
_cell.length_c   1.000
_cell.angle_alpha   90.00
_cell.angle_beta   90.00
_cell.angle_gamma   90.00
#
_symmetry.space_group_name_H-M   'P 1'
#
loop_
_entity.id
_entity.type
_entity.pdbx_description
1 polymer ?
#
loop_
_entity_poly.entity_id
_entity_poly.type
_entity_poly.pdbx_seq_one_letter_code
_entity_poly.pdbx_strand_id
1 'polypeptide(L)'
;MYQISVVNRTSCIADREMHRVARAINRQIAEDFEPYWAFGGRLRVEGPVGPNTDLTQLKELRGDAILYVLDSAASNDVLGYHDQNLAGIPYGFVYLDLCKILGEEWPTTLSHEALELIGDPQCNLLVQGADPNDNNRTVYHFFEMCDAVQAQTYVIDGVTVSNFVLPHYFTPGEEEGARNDFCGTDLKSFGVSSGGYIGYFDPAKGQYSQFFANDALARQRLDAKTGGLGRVVRRSSMQNEPASRKFQLAGRFAATAAKGVDVNTLPGDPIRHVIVLMMENRSFDHMLGALQASNPDIDGVDPQKPGVNLDAKKDNAPHKQTPTAAQFVSKDFKVPHEFENVTRQIADGMAHFVDEFRHENATAPAAEADQVMAYFKDGDLPALHALAKSFTVCDRWFSSMPGPTWPNRLFVHSGTSLGDVLMPDGVIDTVRMFFGRYTQRTIYDELNDKSISWKIYHGGVPQSIVLSRLKRLYFTDSFQEMDAFFDNCKGAESDFPAYSFIEPRYFDGLHGDENDQHSPTGVMAGETLIADVYNAIRANQALWESTLLVVTYDEHGGFYDHVVPPATVAPDENTDNFSFNQLGVRVPAVLVSPWVAKGVDHTLYDHTSVLRYVCEKWGLSPICHRTASAAGEHKSGTFASSVSQPKPRTDTPERISTCAQSSLMAQNQKGTPSTFHDAQTALVSYAELVRQERERTTGRLAATRPGLAMRGNGKTAPVSVSARAKAIEKWFAQERGSARPAIIAAPISVQPVISMSMPGKKMTSGGQHKPRPKAKGRIGTSRSGRS
;
A
#
# COMPACT_ATOMS: atom_id res chain seq x y z
N MET A 1 4.62 11.55 -2.94
CA MET A 1 3.81 12.27 -3.94
C MET A 1 4.50 12.17 -5.29
N TYR A 2 3.82 11.56 -6.27
CA TYR A 2 4.33 11.34 -7.62
C TYR A 2 4.71 12.66 -8.32
N GLN A 3 5.87 12.74 -8.95
CA GLN A 3 6.42 13.92 -9.62
C GLN A 3 6.48 13.73 -11.13
N ILE A 4 5.83 14.60 -11.90
CA ILE A 4 5.95 14.66 -13.35
C ILE A 4 6.82 15.85 -13.73
N SER A 5 7.98 15.59 -14.34
CA SER A 5 8.89 16.64 -14.84
C SER A 5 8.36 17.18 -16.16
N VAL A 6 7.96 18.45 -16.24
CA VAL A 6 7.45 19.08 -17.47
C VAL A 6 8.58 19.82 -18.18
N VAL A 7 8.83 19.43 -19.43
CA VAL A 7 9.98 19.83 -20.23
C VAL A 7 9.52 20.62 -21.45
N ASN A 8 9.62 21.94 -21.38
CA ASN A 8 9.20 22.86 -22.44
C ASN A 8 10.28 23.00 -23.52
N ARG A 9 10.16 22.25 -24.64
CA ARG A 9 11.06 22.38 -25.81
C ARG A 9 10.48 23.26 -26.93
N THR A 10 9.41 24.01 -26.67
CA THR A 10 8.76 24.85 -27.67
C THR A 10 9.59 26.10 -27.96
N SER A 11 9.49 26.62 -29.18
CA SER A 11 10.02 27.93 -29.56
C SER A 11 9.02 29.07 -29.32
N CYS A 12 7.74 28.74 -29.05
CA CYS A 12 6.66 29.71 -28.98
C CYS A 12 5.93 29.85 -27.63
N ILE A 13 6.12 28.94 -26.66
CA ILE A 13 5.58 29.09 -25.30
C ILE A 13 6.71 29.46 -24.34
N ALA A 14 6.59 30.61 -23.66
CA ALA A 14 7.51 31.03 -22.63
C ALA A 14 7.29 30.26 -21.32
N ASP A 15 8.37 29.93 -20.59
CA ASP A 15 8.31 29.14 -19.34
C ASP A 15 7.39 29.74 -18.27
N ARG A 16 7.19 31.07 -18.27
CA ARG A 16 6.22 31.75 -17.41
C ARG A 16 4.78 31.23 -17.61
N GLU A 17 4.41 30.90 -18.85
CA GLU A 17 3.08 30.37 -19.17
C GLU A 17 3.00 28.87 -18.89
N MET A 18 4.08 28.12 -19.08
CA MET A 18 4.19 26.75 -18.56
C MET A 18 4.01 26.70 -17.04
N HIS A 19 4.68 27.58 -16.29
CA HIS A 19 4.47 27.74 -14.84
C HIS A 19 3.06 28.26 -14.49
N ARG A 20 2.29 28.86 -15.41
CA ARG A 20 0.87 29.19 -15.19
C ARG A 20 0.00 27.94 -15.38
N VAL A 21 0.12 27.27 -16.52
CA VAL A 21 -0.65 26.08 -16.86
C VAL A 21 -0.38 24.93 -15.89
N ALA A 22 0.88 24.63 -15.58
CA ALA A 22 1.24 23.61 -14.60
C ALA A 22 0.74 23.93 -13.18
N ARG A 23 0.44 25.19 -12.84
CA ARG A 23 -0.24 25.51 -11.57
C ARG A 23 -1.74 25.20 -11.63
N ALA A 24 -2.41 25.51 -12.74
CA ALA A 24 -3.81 25.13 -12.93
C ALA A 24 -3.99 23.60 -12.94
N ILE A 25 -3.12 22.86 -13.63
CA ILE A 25 -3.13 21.38 -13.64
C ILE A 25 -2.74 20.80 -12.26
N ASN A 26 -1.80 21.40 -11.53
CA ASN A 26 -1.53 20.98 -10.15
C ASN A 26 -2.72 21.17 -9.20
N ARG A 27 -3.53 22.21 -9.41
CA ARG A 27 -4.80 22.41 -8.70
C ARG A 27 -5.83 21.38 -9.14
N GLN A 28 -5.99 21.15 -10.44
CA GLN A 28 -6.81 20.08 -11.00
C GLN A 28 -6.53 18.72 -10.33
N ILE A 29 -5.24 18.36 -10.22
CA ILE A 29 -4.87 17.08 -9.64
C ILE A 29 -5.21 17.02 -8.14
N ALA A 30 -4.90 18.06 -7.37
CA ALA A 30 -5.08 18.05 -5.91
C ALA A 30 -6.51 18.38 -5.43
N GLU A 31 -7.26 19.19 -6.17
CA GLU A 31 -8.59 19.69 -5.79
C GLU A 31 -9.73 18.93 -6.51
N ASP A 32 -9.50 18.44 -7.74
CA ASP A 32 -10.53 17.78 -8.55
C ASP A 32 -10.29 16.26 -8.72
N PHE A 33 -9.07 15.79 -9.00
CA PHE A 33 -8.80 14.38 -9.36
C PHE A 33 -8.49 13.46 -8.16
N GLU A 34 -7.46 13.79 -7.38
CA GLU A 34 -6.97 13.00 -6.24
C GLU A 34 -8.06 12.74 -5.17
N PRO A 35 -9.03 13.65 -4.90
CA PRO A 35 -10.15 13.37 -4.00
C PRO A 35 -11.08 12.22 -4.42
N TYR A 36 -11.22 11.92 -5.71
CA TYR A 36 -12.03 10.79 -6.20
C TYR A 36 -11.19 9.53 -6.40
N TRP A 37 -9.95 9.67 -6.87
CA TRP A 37 -9.09 8.54 -7.21
C TRP A 37 -8.23 8.02 -6.07
N ALA A 38 -8.10 8.77 -4.96
CA ALA A 38 -7.20 8.48 -3.84
C ALA A 38 -5.71 8.34 -4.22
N PHE A 39 -5.35 8.80 -5.43
CA PHE A 39 -3.99 8.94 -5.90
C PHE A 39 -3.87 10.16 -6.80
N GLY A 40 -2.83 10.96 -6.63
CA GLY A 40 -2.51 12.09 -7.48
C GLY A 40 -1.03 12.18 -7.83
N GLY A 41 -0.60 13.37 -8.18
CA GLY A 41 0.76 13.68 -8.62
C GLY A 41 0.96 15.19 -8.74
N ARG A 42 2.16 15.60 -9.12
CA ARG A 42 2.50 17.02 -9.22
C ARG A 42 3.43 17.30 -10.39
N LEU A 43 3.03 18.24 -11.25
CA LEU A 43 3.82 18.76 -12.35
C LEU A 43 4.87 19.75 -11.81
N ARG A 44 6.14 19.49 -12.12
CA ARG A 44 7.26 20.41 -11.89
C ARG A 44 7.83 20.81 -13.26
N VAL A 45 7.66 22.07 -13.64
CA VAL A 45 8.30 22.61 -14.86
C VAL A 45 9.79 22.77 -14.58
N GLU A 46 10.61 22.17 -15.43
CA GLU A 46 12.08 22.22 -15.32
C GLU A 46 12.64 23.54 -15.87
N GLY A 47 13.85 23.92 -15.41
CA GLY A 47 14.54 25.14 -15.85
C GLY A 47 14.81 25.17 -17.36
N PRO A 48 15.01 26.35 -17.98
CA PRO A 48 14.76 26.62 -19.40
C PRO A 48 15.34 25.60 -20.39
N VAL A 49 14.51 24.65 -20.86
CA VAL A 49 14.89 23.54 -21.75
C VAL A 49 14.62 23.88 -23.23
N GLY A 50 15.19 24.99 -23.71
CA GLY A 50 14.96 25.48 -25.08
C GLY A 50 15.15 24.44 -26.19
N PRO A 51 14.63 24.67 -27.41
CA PRO A 51 14.51 23.65 -28.46
C PRO A 51 15.80 22.90 -28.81
N ASN A 52 16.97 23.49 -28.55
CA ASN A 52 18.29 22.91 -28.82
C ASN A 52 18.90 22.09 -27.66
N THR A 53 18.19 21.82 -26.56
CA THR A 53 18.77 21.06 -25.43
C THR A 53 19.04 19.60 -25.80
N ASP A 54 20.24 19.14 -25.44
CA ASP A 54 20.73 17.77 -25.57
C ASP A 54 20.00 16.83 -24.59
N LEU A 55 19.19 15.92 -25.13
CA LEU A 55 18.45 14.92 -24.35
C LEU A 55 19.36 13.98 -23.55
N THR A 56 20.62 13.78 -23.96
CA THR A 56 21.56 12.91 -23.25
C THR A 56 22.06 13.49 -21.92
N GLN A 57 21.88 14.80 -21.72
CA GLN A 57 22.19 15.52 -20.48
C GLN A 57 21.02 15.54 -19.49
N LEU A 58 19.80 15.14 -19.88
CA LEU A 58 18.62 15.10 -19.01
C LEU A 58 18.59 13.90 -18.03
N LYS A 59 19.70 13.17 -17.88
CA LYS A 59 19.84 11.98 -17.01
C LYS A 59 19.69 12.28 -15.51
N GLU A 60 19.70 13.55 -15.10
CA GLU A 60 19.49 13.96 -13.70
C GLU A 60 18.07 14.49 -13.41
N LEU A 61 17.11 14.43 -14.35
CA LEU A 61 15.74 14.89 -14.10
C LEU A 61 15.02 14.00 -13.06
N ARG A 62 14.89 14.52 -11.84
CA ARG A 62 14.33 13.82 -10.66
C ARG A 62 12.81 13.79 -10.66
N GLY A 63 12.19 13.03 -11.54
CA GLY A 63 10.74 12.81 -11.58
C GLY A 63 10.40 11.34 -11.79
N ASP A 64 9.25 10.93 -11.27
CA ASP A 64 8.70 9.58 -11.44
C ASP A 64 8.14 9.36 -12.87
N ALA A 65 7.81 10.45 -13.58
CA ALA A 65 7.56 10.49 -15.03
C ALA A 65 7.97 11.84 -15.65
N ILE A 66 7.92 11.95 -16.99
CA ILE A 66 8.28 13.16 -17.75
C ILE A 66 7.21 13.51 -18.81
N LEU A 67 6.87 14.80 -18.96
CA LEU A 67 6.04 15.31 -20.05
C LEU A 67 6.80 16.33 -20.89
N TYR A 68 7.02 16.03 -22.16
CA TYR A 68 7.67 16.95 -23.10
C TYR A 68 6.61 17.74 -23.90
N VAL A 69 6.84 19.04 -24.12
CA VAL A 69 5.99 19.87 -24.99
C VAL A 69 6.82 20.41 -26.15
N LEU A 70 6.36 20.22 -27.40
CA LEU A 70 7.09 20.51 -28.63
C LEU A 70 6.22 21.25 -29.66
N ASP A 71 6.85 22.06 -30.53
CA ASP A 71 6.13 22.82 -31.56
C ASP A 71 5.50 21.95 -32.65
N SER A 72 6.16 20.86 -33.03
CA SER A 72 5.74 19.96 -34.10
C SER A 72 6.27 18.54 -33.93
N ALA A 73 5.52 17.54 -34.42
CA ALA A 73 5.91 16.14 -34.43
C ALA A 73 6.88 15.75 -35.57
N ALA A 74 7.23 16.67 -36.48
CA ALA A 74 8.00 16.38 -37.69
C ALA A 74 9.41 16.99 -37.70
N SER A 75 10.42 16.22 -37.29
CA SER A 75 11.82 16.34 -37.80
C SER A 75 12.80 15.29 -37.26
N ASN A 76 12.52 14.63 -36.13
CA ASN A 76 13.30 13.50 -35.62
C ASN A 76 12.38 12.42 -35.02
N ASP A 77 12.15 11.32 -35.75
CA ASP A 77 11.75 9.95 -35.33
C ASP A 77 10.80 9.74 -34.11
N VAL A 78 10.00 10.74 -33.74
CA VAL A 78 9.15 10.73 -32.53
C VAL A 78 7.79 11.36 -32.86
N LEU A 79 6.89 10.53 -33.40
CA LEU A 79 5.44 10.80 -33.38
C LEU A 79 4.90 10.31 -32.03
N GLY A 80 4.08 11.12 -31.34
CA GLY A 80 3.76 10.95 -29.91
C GLY A 80 3.44 9.53 -29.43
N TYR A 81 4.15 9.10 -28.38
CA TYR A 81 4.05 7.78 -27.76
C TYR A 81 4.30 7.85 -26.24
N HIS A 82 3.96 6.77 -25.53
CA HIS A 82 4.40 6.51 -24.15
C HIS A 82 5.44 5.37 -24.15
N ASP A 83 6.65 5.65 -23.65
CA ASP A 83 7.79 4.71 -23.58
C ASP A 83 8.57 4.90 -22.27
N GLN A 84 9.53 4.01 -22.00
CA GLN A 84 10.52 4.18 -20.94
C GLN A 84 11.79 4.82 -21.50
N ASN A 85 12.39 5.78 -20.80
CA ASN A 85 13.70 6.28 -21.21
C ASN A 85 14.79 5.21 -20.94
N LEU A 86 16.05 5.48 -21.32
CA LEU A 86 17.18 4.56 -21.08
C LEU A 86 17.48 4.26 -19.59
N ALA A 87 16.68 4.79 -18.65
CA ALA A 87 16.71 4.54 -17.22
C ALA A 87 15.35 4.07 -16.65
N GLY A 88 14.41 3.62 -17.49
CA GLY A 88 13.13 3.02 -17.08
C GLY A 88 11.99 4.00 -16.78
N ILE A 89 12.24 5.31 -16.82
CA ILE A 89 11.26 6.34 -16.41
C ILE A 89 10.20 6.54 -17.52
N PRO A 90 8.89 6.45 -17.23
CA PRO A 90 7.82 6.75 -18.17
C PRO A 90 7.83 8.20 -18.69
N TYR A 91 7.45 8.40 -19.94
CA TYR A 91 7.25 9.74 -20.49
C TYR A 91 6.15 9.83 -21.55
N GLY A 92 5.61 11.04 -21.73
CA GLY A 92 4.60 11.40 -22.74
C GLY A 92 4.87 12.76 -23.41
N PHE A 93 4.00 13.15 -24.36
CA PHE A 93 4.26 14.26 -25.27
C PHE A 93 3.01 15.11 -25.61
N VAL A 94 3.20 16.42 -25.70
CA VAL A 94 2.19 17.37 -26.21
C VAL A 94 2.74 18.12 -27.43
N TYR A 95 2.04 18.03 -28.56
CA TYR A 95 2.47 18.62 -29.84
C TYR A 95 1.57 19.80 -30.25
N LEU A 96 2.15 20.99 -30.35
CA LEU A 96 1.39 22.23 -30.59
C LEU A 96 0.83 22.35 -32.01
N ASP A 97 1.32 21.60 -32.99
CA ASP A 97 0.72 21.49 -34.32
C ASP A 97 -0.50 20.57 -34.31
N LEU A 98 -0.41 19.40 -33.67
CA LEU A 98 -1.53 18.46 -33.52
C LEU A 98 -2.69 19.09 -32.74
N CYS A 99 -2.42 19.82 -31.64
CA CYS A 99 -3.44 20.59 -30.93
C CYS A 99 -4.17 21.57 -31.88
N LYS A 100 -3.44 22.31 -32.72
CA LYS A 100 -4.03 23.25 -33.71
C LYS A 100 -4.83 22.54 -34.81
N ILE A 101 -4.40 21.36 -35.25
CA ILE A 101 -5.10 20.54 -36.26
C ILE A 101 -6.42 19.98 -35.71
N LEU A 102 -6.44 19.61 -34.43
CA LEU A 102 -7.63 19.11 -33.74
C LEU A 102 -8.55 20.23 -33.22
N GLY A 103 -8.08 21.48 -33.17
CA GLY A 103 -8.81 22.60 -32.55
C GLY A 103 -8.77 22.58 -31.02
N GLU A 104 -7.84 21.83 -30.43
CA GLU A 104 -7.68 21.66 -28.98
C GLU A 104 -6.68 22.69 -28.42
N GLU A 105 -6.93 23.19 -27.20
CA GLU A 105 -5.94 24.00 -26.51
C GLU A 105 -4.87 23.10 -25.87
N TRP A 106 -3.58 23.41 -26.09
CA TRP A 106 -2.46 22.63 -25.54
C TRP A 106 -2.48 22.43 -24.00
N PRO A 107 -3.04 23.32 -23.15
CA PRO A 107 -3.18 23.06 -21.72
C PRO A 107 -4.15 21.92 -21.42
N THR A 108 -5.20 21.75 -22.22
CA THR A 108 -6.13 20.61 -22.17
C THR A 108 -5.41 19.31 -22.50
N THR A 109 -4.58 19.31 -23.55
CA THR A 109 -3.80 18.13 -23.92
C THR A 109 -2.74 17.80 -22.85
N LEU A 110 -2.08 18.81 -22.27
CA LEU A 110 -1.12 18.60 -21.17
C LEU A 110 -1.79 18.10 -19.88
N SER A 111 -3.02 18.55 -19.62
CA SER A 111 -3.89 18.07 -18.54
C SER A 111 -4.26 16.60 -18.74
N HIS A 112 -4.72 16.24 -19.95
CA HIS A 112 -5.04 14.87 -20.36
C HIS A 112 -3.84 13.92 -20.14
N GLU A 113 -2.70 14.22 -20.78
CA GLU A 113 -1.48 13.41 -20.68
C GLU A 113 -0.95 13.29 -19.23
N ALA A 114 -1.15 14.32 -18.39
CA ALA A 114 -0.80 14.27 -16.97
C ALA A 114 -1.70 13.31 -16.16
N LEU A 115 -3.02 13.34 -16.37
CA LEU A 115 -3.94 12.43 -15.67
C LEU A 115 -3.77 10.99 -16.16
N GLU A 116 -3.57 10.79 -17.45
CA GLU A 116 -3.20 9.50 -18.05
C GLU A 116 -1.92 8.91 -17.43
N LEU A 117 -0.84 9.68 -17.32
CA LEU A 117 0.41 9.26 -16.67
C LEU A 117 0.33 9.13 -15.14
N ILE A 118 -0.74 9.61 -14.49
CA ILE A 118 -1.02 9.40 -13.06
C ILE A 118 -1.81 8.10 -12.85
N GLY A 119 -2.74 7.78 -13.77
CA GLY A 119 -3.57 6.58 -13.75
C GLY A 119 -2.86 5.29 -14.19
N ASP A 120 -2.30 5.26 -15.41
CA ASP A 120 -1.56 4.10 -15.95
C ASP A 120 -0.19 4.54 -16.52
N PRO A 121 0.80 4.81 -15.63
CA PRO A 121 2.15 5.23 -16.03
C PRO A 121 2.84 4.30 -17.02
N GLN A 122 2.55 2.99 -16.93
CA GLN A 122 3.21 1.97 -17.74
C GLN A 122 2.41 1.58 -18.98
N CYS A 123 1.17 2.07 -19.15
CA CYS A 123 0.23 1.67 -20.19
C CYS A 123 -0.02 0.14 -20.21
N ASN A 124 -0.05 -0.50 -19.04
CA ASN A 124 -0.23 -1.95 -18.87
C ASN A 124 -1.52 -2.32 -18.13
N LEU A 125 -2.12 -1.42 -17.34
CA LEU A 125 -3.33 -1.69 -16.57
C LEU A 125 -4.52 -2.02 -17.47
N LEU A 126 -5.41 -2.87 -16.96
CA LEU A 126 -6.60 -3.38 -17.63
C LEU A 126 -7.73 -3.57 -16.62
N VAL A 127 -8.97 -3.27 -17.00
CA VAL A 127 -10.17 -3.47 -16.17
C VAL A 127 -11.18 -4.35 -16.90
N GLN A 128 -11.65 -5.39 -16.22
CA GLN A 128 -12.67 -6.30 -16.74
C GLN A 128 -14.04 -5.60 -16.84
N GLY A 129 -14.64 -5.59 -18.03
CA GLY A 129 -15.93 -4.92 -18.31
C GLY A 129 -16.69 -5.52 -19.49
N ALA A 130 -17.87 -4.99 -19.80
CA ALA A 130 -18.69 -5.45 -20.92
C ALA A 130 -18.05 -5.11 -22.28
N ASP A 131 -18.20 -5.94 -23.32
CA ASP A 131 -17.82 -5.55 -24.68
C ASP A 131 -18.73 -4.40 -25.14
N PRO A 132 -18.20 -3.28 -25.66
CA PRO A 132 -19.02 -2.14 -26.06
C PRO A 132 -19.97 -2.43 -27.25
N ASN A 133 -19.90 -3.63 -27.84
CA ASN A 133 -20.79 -4.13 -28.88
C ASN A 133 -21.72 -5.27 -28.41
N ASP A 134 -21.48 -5.88 -27.24
CA ASP A 134 -22.28 -6.98 -26.68
C ASP A 134 -22.17 -7.05 -25.15
N ASN A 135 -23.18 -6.51 -24.46
CA ASN A 135 -23.24 -6.45 -23.00
C ASN A 135 -23.28 -7.84 -22.31
N ASN A 136 -23.47 -8.94 -23.05
CA ASN A 136 -23.43 -10.30 -22.50
C ASN A 136 -22.02 -10.91 -22.49
N ARG A 137 -21.04 -10.24 -23.12
CA ARG A 137 -19.66 -10.71 -23.24
C ARG A 137 -18.71 -9.77 -22.53
N THR A 138 -17.65 -10.33 -21.97
CA THR A 138 -16.64 -9.62 -21.18
C THR A 138 -15.36 -9.40 -21.97
N VAL A 139 -14.77 -8.22 -21.82
CA VAL A 139 -13.48 -7.79 -22.37
C VAL A 139 -12.67 -7.09 -21.27
N TYR A 140 -11.42 -6.73 -21.57
CA TYR A 140 -10.57 -5.98 -20.64
C TYR A 140 -10.27 -4.59 -21.21
N HIS A 141 -10.97 -3.57 -20.71
CA HIS A 141 -10.79 -2.16 -21.08
C HIS A 141 -9.46 -1.61 -20.57
N PHE A 142 -8.91 -0.60 -21.24
CA PHE A 142 -7.70 0.07 -20.77
C PHE A 142 -8.07 1.01 -19.61
N PHE A 143 -7.17 1.18 -18.64
CA PHE A 143 -7.37 2.07 -17.49
C PHE A 143 -7.04 3.52 -17.85
N GLU A 144 -7.78 4.07 -18.82
CA GLU A 144 -7.57 5.40 -19.40
C GLU A 144 -8.47 6.42 -18.67
N MET A 145 -7.87 7.48 -18.16
CA MET A 145 -8.52 8.46 -17.28
C MET A 145 -9.35 9.49 -18.05
N CYS A 146 -8.99 9.80 -19.30
CA CYS A 146 -9.55 10.93 -20.04
C CYS A 146 -10.10 10.57 -21.44
N ASP A 147 -9.72 9.45 -22.04
CA ASP A 147 -10.06 9.14 -23.44
C ASP A 147 -11.57 8.94 -23.70
N ALA A 148 -12.29 8.30 -22.76
CA ALA A 148 -13.76 8.13 -22.85
C ALA A 148 -14.52 9.47 -22.83
N VAL A 149 -13.87 10.55 -22.40
CA VAL A 149 -14.38 11.93 -22.28
C VAL A 149 -13.50 12.96 -22.99
N GLN A 150 -12.73 12.56 -24.00
CA GLN A 150 -11.65 13.39 -24.59
C GLN A 150 -12.14 14.76 -25.14
N ALA A 151 -13.44 14.93 -25.46
CA ALA A 151 -13.97 16.22 -25.94
C ALA A 151 -14.50 17.15 -24.83
N GLN A 152 -14.62 16.65 -23.60
CA GLN A 152 -15.13 17.43 -22.48
C GLN A 152 -13.98 18.13 -21.74
N THR A 153 -14.22 19.39 -21.35
CA THR A 153 -13.22 20.26 -20.71
C THR A 153 -13.88 21.16 -19.68
N TYR A 154 -13.07 21.74 -18.79
CA TYR A 154 -13.48 22.81 -17.88
C TYR A 154 -12.30 23.77 -17.63
N VAL A 155 -12.46 24.78 -16.77
CA VAL A 155 -11.50 25.90 -16.64
C VAL A 155 -11.10 26.13 -15.18
N ILE A 156 -9.78 26.18 -14.93
CA ILE A 156 -9.15 26.52 -13.64
C ILE A 156 -8.20 27.70 -13.86
N ASP A 157 -8.31 28.78 -13.08
CA ASP A 157 -7.45 29.98 -13.15
C ASP A 157 -7.31 30.58 -14.59
N GLY A 158 -8.37 30.43 -15.40
CA GLY A 158 -8.40 30.87 -16.80
C GLY A 158 -7.55 30.01 -17.74
N VAL A 159 -7.30 28.76 -17.37
CA VAL A 159 -6.63 27.72 -18.17
C VAL A 159 -7.63 26.59 -18.39
N THR A 160 -7.83 26.17 -19.64
CA THR A 160 -8.66 25.02 -19.98
C THR A 160 -7.95 23.72 -19.62
N VAL A 161 -8.67 22.78 -19.02
CA VAL A 161 -8.17 21.47 -18.59
C VAL A 161 -9.12 20.36 -19.05
N SER A 162 -8.63 19.12 -19.16
CA SER A 162 -9.44 17.98 -19.60
C SER A 162 -10.44 17.54 -18.54
N ASN A 163 -11.59 17.03 -18.98
CA ASN A 163 -12.40 16.17 -18.15
C ASN A 163 -11.69 14.83 -17.91
N PHE A 164 -12.15 14.09 -16.90
CA PHE A 164 -11.69 12.73 -16.60
C PHE A 164 -12.85 11.89 -16.06
N VAL A 165 -12.74 10.57 -16.23
CA VAL A 165 -13.70 9.59 -15.70
C VAL A 165 -13.52 9.42 -14.18
N LEU A 166 -14.61 9.15 -13.48
CA LEU A 166 -14.60 8.84 -12.05
C LEU A 166 -14.58 7.32 -11.85
N PRO A 167 -14.19 6.80 -10.66
CA PRO A 167 -14.08 5.35 -10.42
C PRO A 167 -15.33 4.53 -10.80
N HIS A 168 -16.53 5.13 -10.73
CA HIS A 168 -17.78 4.44 -11.10
C HIS A 168 -17.83 3.99 -12.57
N TYR A 169 -17.11 4.69 -13.45
CA TYR A 169 -17.04 4.38 -14.88
C TYR A 169 -16.52 2.96 -15.17
N PHE A 170 -15.67 2.44 -14.28
CA PHE A 170 -15.03 1.13 -14.40
C PHE A 170 -15.81 0.01 -13.71
N THR A 171 -17.10 0.22 -13.42
CA THR A 171 -17.96 -0.78 -12.77
C THR A 171 -18.88 -1.51 -13.75
N PRO A 172 -19.30 -2.77 -13.50
CA PRO A 172 -20.16 -3.54 -14.41
C PRO A 172 -21.60 -3.03 -14.60
N GLY A 173 -21.97 -1.85 -14.07
CA GLY A 173 -23.34 -1.35 -14.16
C GLY A 173 -23.55 0.10 -13.75
N GLU A 174 -24.64 0.66 -14.25
CA GLU A 174 -25.09 2.02 -13.95
C GLU A 174 -25.54 2.17 -12.48
N GLU A 175 -25.07 3.22 -11.81
CA GLU A 175 -25.62 3.64 -10.52
C GLU A 175 -26.53 4.87 -10.68
N GLU A 176 -27.78 4.72 -10.25
CA GLU A 176 -28.83 5.71 -10.47
C GLU A 176 -28.60 6.95 -9.59
N GLY A 177 -28.03 8.00 -10.20
CA GLY A 177 -27.63 9.24 -9.54
C GLY A 177 -26.11 9.42 -9.39
N ALA A 178 -25.31 8.41 -9.73
CA ALA A 178 -23.86 8.58 -9.87
C ALA A 178 -23.51 9.36 -11.15
N ARG A 179 -22.28 9.89 -11.20
CA ARG A 179 -21.69 10.48 -12.41
C ARG A 179 -20.45 9.68 -12.78
N ASN A 180 -20.31 9.31 -14.05
CA ASN A 180 -19.16 8.56 -14.54
C ASN A 180 -17.97 9.46 -14.92
N ASP A 181 -18.14 10.78 -14.91
CA ASP A 181 -17.10 11.76 -15.20
C ASP A 181 -17.22 13.03 -14.33
N PHE A 182 -16.13 13.78 -14.23
CA PHE A 182 -16.04 14.94 -13.34
C PHE A 182 -16.94 16.10 -13.78
N CYS A 183 -17.01 16.39 -15.09
CA CYS A 183 -17.93 17.40 -15.64
C CYS A 183 -19.41 17.01 -15.48
N GLY A 184 -19.72 15.71 -15.42
CA GLY A 184 -21.06 15.18 -15.18
C GLY A 184 -21.91 15.07 -16.45
N THR A 185 -21.38 14.43 -17.47
CA THR A 185 -22.15 14.02 -18.65
C THR A 185 -22.99 12.78 -18.39
N ASP A 186 -23.88 12.44 -19.33
CA ASP A 186 -24.65 11.17 -19.32
C ASP A 186 -23.81 9.91 -19.60
N LEU A 187 -22.48 9.98 -19.43
CA LEU A 187 -21.54 8.89 -19.69
C LEU A 187 -21.98 7.60 -18.99
N LYS A 188 -21.86 6.49 -19.69
CA LYS A 188 -22.21 5.14 -19.22
C LYS A 188 -20.95 4.41 -18.74
N SER A 189 -21.08 3.47 -17.81
CA SER A 189 -19.94 2.67 -17.35
C SER A 189 -19.40 1.84 -18.52
N PHE A 190 -18.09 1.89 -18.76
CA PHE A 190 -17.42 1.42 -19.99
C PHE A 190 -17.98 2.00 -21.32
N GLY A 191 -18.76 3.07 -21.26
CA GLY A 191 -19.33 3.78 -22.41
C GLY A 191 -18.41 4.89 -22.94
N VAL A 192 -18.91 5.67 -23.90
CA VAL A 192 -18.10 6.74 -24.53
C VAL A 192 -18.95 7.99 -24.72
N SER A 193 -18.47 9.14 -24.24
CA SER A 193 -19.10 10.44 -24.46
C SER A 193 -18.74 11.00 -25.85
N SER A 194 -19.58 11.90 -26.37
CA SER A 194 -19.40 12.50 -27.71
C SER A 194 -17.97 13.02 -27.92
N GLY A 195 -17.35 12.62 -29.04
CA GLY A 195 -15.97 12.90 -29.42
C GLY A 195 -14.90 12.05 -28.71
N GLY A 196 -15.24 11.23 -27.73
CA GLY A 196 -14.34 10.32 -27.03
C GLY A 196 -14.15 8.96 -27.73
N TYR A 197 -13.32 8.11 -27.13
CA TYR A 197 -13.12 6.71 -27.51
C TYR A 197 -12.56 5.89 -26.34
N ILE A 198 -12.48 4.58 -26.49
CA ILE A 198 -11.87 3.64 -25.51
C ILE A 198 -11.05 2.57 -26.22
N GLY A 199 -9.95 2.14 -25.60
CA GLY A 199 -9.25 0.91 -25.97
C GLY A 199 -9.65 -0.29 -25.09
N TYR A 200 -9.67 -1.48 -25.69
CA TYR A 200 -9.91 -2.74 -24.96
C TYR A 200 -9.20 -3.94 -25.58
N PHE A 201 -8.99 -4.98 -24.78
CA PHE A 201 -8.51 -6.30 -25.18
C PHE A 201 -9.67 -7.30 -25.25
N ASP A 202 -9.80 -7.93 -26.40
CA ASP A 202 -10.76 -9.01 -26.65
C ASP A 202 -10.10 -10.37 -26.39
N PRO A 203 -10.40 -11.04 -25.25
CA PRO A 203 -9.80 -12.34 -24.93
C PRO A 203 -10.27 -13.48 -25.84
N ALA A 204 -11.42 -13.33 -26.51
CA ALA A 204 -11.96 -14.35 -27.40
C ALA A 204 -11.34 -14.31 -28.80
N LYS A 205 -10.94 -13.12 -29.27
CA LYS A 205 -10.15 -12.93 -30.50
C LYS A 205 -8.63 -12.92 -30.26
N GLY A 206 -8.21 -12.71 -29.01
CA GLY A 206 -6.82 -12.47 -28.64
C GLY A 206 -6.26 -11.22 -29.30
N GLN A 207 -7.03 -10.12 -29.34
CA GLN A 207 -6.68 -8.89 -30.08
C GLN A 207 -7.05 -7.62 -29.30
N TYR A 208 -6.28 -6.56 -29.51
CA TYR A 208 -6.61 -5.22 -29.04
C TYR A 208 -7.49 -4.48 -30.05
N SER A 209 -8.48 -3.74 -29.55
CA SER A 209 -9.49 -3.02 -30.32
C SER A 209 -9.74 -1.63 -29.72
N GLN A 210 -10.40 -0.77 -30.48
CA GLN A 210 -10.93 0.51 -30.02
C GLN A 210 -12.40 0.63 -30.38
N PHE A 211 -13.16 1.32 -29.53
CA PHE A 211 -14.55 1.71 -29.77
C PHE A 211 -14.68 3.23 -29.63
N PHE A 212 -15.47 3.85 -30.49
CA PHE A 212 -15.54 5.31 -30.67
C PHE A 212 -16.98 5.80 -30.55
N ALA A 213 -17.17 7.04 -30.08
CA ALA A 213 -18.47 7.68 -30.19
C ALA A 213 -18.88 7.87 -31.67
N ASN A 214 -20.17 7.65 -31.99
CA ASN A 214 -20.68 7.66 -33.36
C ASN A 214 -20.98 9.08 -33.88
N ASP A 215 -19.99 9.97 -33.82
CA ASP A 215 -20.09 11.37 -34.23
C ASP A 215 -18.94 11.77 -35.17
N ALA A 216 -18.93 13.02 -35.62
CA ALA A 216 -17.94 13.53 -36.57
C ALA A 216 -16.60 13.93 -35.91
N LEU A 217 -16.59 14.27 -34.62
CA LEU A 217 -15.40 14.71 -33.89
C LEU A 217 -14.52 13.51 -33.53
N ALA A 218 -15.13 12.39 -33.11
CA ALA A 218 -14.43 11.12 -32.92
C ALA A 218 -13.79 10.62 -34.24
N ARG A 219 -14.47 10.82 -35.38
CA ARG A 219 -13.93 10.52 -36.73
C ARG A 219 -12.77 11.44 -37.13
N GLN A 220 -12.88 12.75 -36.89
CA GLN A 220 -11.77 13.69 -37.13
C GLN A 220 -10.53 13.34 -36.28
N ARG A 221 -10.74 12.87 -35.04
CA ARG A 221 -9.66 12.37 -34.17
C ARG A 221 -9.07 11.05 -34.64
N LEU A 222 -9.85 10.16 -35.24
CA LEU A 222 -9.37 8.92 -35.88
C LEU A 222 -8.45 9.23 -37.09
N ASP A 223 -8.88 10.14 -37.97
CA ASP A 223 -8.09 10.56 -39.14
C ASP A 223 -6.76 11.26 -38.75
N ALA A 224 -6.72 11.89 -37.57
CA ALA A 224 -5.49 12.46 -37.01
C ALA A 224 -4.62 11.42 -36.28
N LYS A 225 -5.21 10.52 -35.48
CA LYS A 225 -4.47 9.51 -34.70
C LYS A 225 -3.93 8.36 -35.57
N THR A 226 -4.49 8.10 -36.76
CA THR A 226 -3.99 7.07 -37.69
C THR A 226 -2.60 7.33 -38.27
N GLY A 227 -2.06 8.55 -38.13
CA GLY A 227 -0.66 8.86 -38.42
C GLY A 227 0.35 8.51 -37.32
N GLY A 228 -0.10 8.07 -36.14
CA GLY A 228 0.74 7.76 -34.98
C GLY A 228 0.59 6.33 -34.46
N LEU A 229 1.66 5.76 -33.90
CA LEU A 229 1.68 4.41 -33.34
C LEU A 229 1.05 4.37 -31.93
N GLY A 230 -0.26 4.62 -31.85
CA GLY A 230 -1.00 4.74 -30.58
C GLY A 230 -1.00 3.48 -29.70
N ARG A 231 -1.54 3.61 -28.47
CA ARG A 231 -1.53 2.56 -27.41
C ARG A 231 -1.97 1.16 -27.88
N VAL A 232 -2.96 1.04 -28.78
CA VAL A 232 -3.37 -0.24 -29.38
C VAL A 232 -2.24 -0.91 -30.15
N VAL A 233 -1.39 -0.16 -30.86
CA VAL A 233 -0.26 -0.72 -31.61
C VAL A 233 0.84 -1.20 -30.66
N ARG A 234 1.11 -0.48 -29.57
CA ARG A 234 2.03 -0.93 -28.50
C ARG A 234 1.53 -2.20 -27.81
N ARG A 235 0.24 -2.25 -27.44
CA ARG A 235 -0.36 -3.45 -26.84
C ARG A 235 -0.43 -4.62 -27.86
N SER A 236 -0.65 -4.35 -29.15
CA SER A 236 -0.62 -5.36 -30.23
C SER A 236 0.79 -5.82 -30.61
N SER A 237 1.83 -5.00 -30.49
CA SER A 237 3.21 -5.41 -30.78
C SER A 237 3.76 -6.36 -29.69
N MET A 238 3.30 -6.19 -28.44
CA MET A 238 3.49 -7.21 -27.39
C MET A 238 2.87 -8.57 -27.77
N GLN A 239 1.88 -8.63 -28.67
CA GLN A 239 1.32 -9.89 -29.19
C GLN A 239 2.03 -10.39 -30.45
N ASN A 240 2.21 -9.54 -31.46
CA ASN A 240 2.58 -9.94 -32.82
C ASN A 240 4.08 -10.19 -33.07
N GLU A 241 4.97 -9.96 -32.10
CA GLU A 241 6.31 -10.54 -32.12
C GLU A 241 6.20 -12.08 -32.21
N PRO A 242 6.71 -12.75 -33.27
CA PRO A 242 6.55 -14.19 -33.45
C PRO A 242 7.12 -14.96 -32.26
N ALA A 243 6.53 -16.09 -31.86
CA ALA A 243 7.02 -16.85 -30.69
C ALA A 243 8.53 -17.16 -30.76
N SER A 244 9.05 -17.51 -31.94
CA SER A 244 10.49 -17.73 -32.17
C SER A 244 11.36 -16.48 -32.07
N ARG A 245 10.80 -15.28 -32.25
CA ARG A 245 11.47 -14.00 -31.96
C ARG A 245 11.22 -13.50 -30.56
N LYS A 246 10.08 -13.75 -29.91
CA LYS A 246 9.96 -13.62 -28.44
C LYS A 246 11.06 -14.44 -27.75
N PHE A 247 11.20 -15.71 -28.09
CA PHE A 247 12.29 -16.58 -27.60
C PHE A 247 13.70 -16.26 -28.16
N GLN A 248 13.88 -15.23 -29.00
CA GLN A 248 15.21 -14.73 -29.43
C GLN A 248 15.45 -13.23 -29.13
N LEU A 249 14.43 -12.48 -28.71
CA LEU A 249 14.48 -11.05 -28.44
C LEU A 249 14.13 -10.80 -26.98
N ALA A 250 13.05 -11.35 -26.43
CA ALA A 250 13.01 -11.61 -24.99
C ALA A 250 14.08 -12.65 -24.62
N GLY A 251 14.34 -13.65 -25.48
CA GLY A 251 15.52 -14.52 -25.39
C GLY A 251 16.88 -13.85 -25.64
N ARG A 252 16.94 -12.53 -25.91
CA ARG A 252 18.18 -11.73 -25.93
C ARG A 252 18.21 -10.66 -24.84
N PHE A 253 17.09 -10.01 -24.54
CA PHE A 253 16.94 -9.07 -23.43
C PHE A 253 16.97 -9.79 -22.09
N ALA A 254 16.29 -10.93 -21.94
CA ALA A 254 16.52 -11.84 -20.82
C ALA A 254 17.90 -12.53 -20.89
N ALA A 255 18.57 -12.63 -22.05
CA ALA A 255 19.97 -13.05 -22.10
C ALA A 255 20.99 -11.89 -21.91
N THR A 256 20.52 -10.66 -21.67
CA THR A 256 21.34 -9.52 -21.19
C THR A 256 20.90 -8.99 -19.83
N ALA A 257 19.73 -9.39 -19.32
CA ALA A 257 19.27 -9.16 -17.95
C ALA A 257 19.48 -10.41 -17.05
N ALA A 258 19.25 -11.62 -17.58
CA ALA A 258 19.74 -12.89 -17.01
C ALA A 258 21.02 -13.39 -17.71
N LYS A 259 21.76 -12.49 -18.37
CA LYS A 259 23.16 -12.33 -17.93
C LYS A 259 23.09 -11.49 -16.67
N GLY A 260 23.01 -12.16 -15.52
CA GLY A 260 22.87 -11.49 -14.25
C GLY A 260 23.97 -10.44 -14.07
N VAL A 261 23.56 -9.21 -13.77
CA VAL A 261 24.25 -8.52 -12.68
C VAL A 261 24.03 -9.43 -11.48
N ASP A 262 25.11 -10.00 -10.95
CA ASP A 262 25.03 -10.82 -9.75
C ASP A 262 24.79 -9.88 -8.56
N VAL A 263 23.53 -9.46 -8.42
CA VAL A 263 23.06 -8.56 -7.36
C VAL A 263 23.07 -9.23 -5.99
N ASN A 264 23.38 -10.52 -5.91
CA ASN A 264 23.58 -11.27 -4.68
C ASN A 264 24.86 -10.77 -3.98
N THR A 265 24.75 -9.70 -3.19
CA THR A 265 25.87 -9.05 -2.51
C THR A 265 26.34 -9.79 -1.26
N LEU A 266 25.65 -10.87 -0.85
CA LEU A 266 26.10 -11.82 0.18
C LEU A 266 26.90 -12.96 -0.48
N PRO A 267 28.24 -13.02 -0.32
CA PRO A 267 29.07 -13.98 -1.04
C PRO A 267 28.80 -15.42 -0.59
N GLY A 268 28.30 -16.25 -1.50
CA GLY A 268 27.98 -17.66 -1.24
C GLY A 268 26.59 -17.92 -0.66
N ASP A 269 25.75 -16.90 -0.51
CA ASP A 269 24.33 -17.09 -0.17
C ASP A 269 23.60 -17.80 -1.34
N PRO A 270 23.05 -19.01 -1.13
CA PRO A 270 22.41 -19.81 -2.17
C PRO A 270 20.91 -19.51 -2.37
N ILE A 271 20.32 -18.67 -1.52
CA ILE A 271 18.90 -18.33 -1.58
C ILE A 271 18.62 -17.50 -2.83
N ARG A 272 17.49 -17.75 -3.49
CA ARG A 272 16.97 -16.95 -4.61
C ARG A 272 15.55 -16.44 -4.34
N HIS A 273 14.79 -17.12 -3.48
CA HIS A 273 13.45 -16.70 -3.04
C HIS A 273 13.42 -16.50 -1.53
N VAL A 274 12.99 -15.32 -1.11
CA VAL A 274 12.73 -14.99 0.30
C VAL A 274 11.23 -14.87 0.47
N ILE A 275 10.64 -15.78 1.25
CA ILE A 275 9.20 -15.88 1.47
C ILE A 275 8.92 -15.55 2.93
N VAL A 276 8.06 -14.58 3.20
CA VAL A 276 7.71 -14.16 4.56
C VAL A 276 6.23 -14.41 4.80
N LEU A 277 5.91 -15.28 5.77
CA LEU A 277 4.56 -15.52 6.27
C LEU A 277 4.42 -14.84 7.63
N MET A 278 3.56 -13.83 7.71
CA MET A 278 3.32 -13.07 8.95
C MET A 278 1.91 -13.34 9.49
N MET A 279 1.84 -14.18 10.51
CA MET A 279 0.66 -14.54 11.29
C MET A 279 0.30 -13.43 12.29
N GLU A 280 -0.76 -13.59 13.09
CA GLU A 280 -1.30 -12.53 13.96
C GLU A 280 -1.29 -12.80 15.46
N ASN A 281 -0.87 -11.77 16.20
CA ASN A 281 -1.22 -11.51 17.59
C ASN A 281 -0.93 -12.70 18.54
N ARG A 282 0.34 -13.14 18.63
CA ARG A 282 0.81 -14.17 19.57
C ARG A 282 2.25 -13.98 20.04
N SER A 283 2.48 -14.21 21.33
CA SER A 283 3.81 -14.12 21.96
C SER A 283 4.68 -15.36 21.69
N PHE A 284 6.00 -15.22 21.84
CA PHE A 284 6.94 -16.34 21.70
C PHE A 284 6.67 -17.43 22.74
N ASP A 285 6.59 -17.07 24.03
CA ASP A 285 6.29 -18.03 25.10
C ASP A 285 4.96 -18.78 24.87
N HIS A 286 3.92 -18.08 24.41
CA HIS A 286 2.60 -18.68 24.21
C HIS A 286 2.60 -19.78 23.13
N MET A 287 3.37 -19.61 22.05
CA MET A 287 3.39 -20.54 20.90
C MET A 287 4.58 -21.51 20.91
N LEU A 288 5.78 -21.06 21.28
CA LEU A 288 7.03 -21.81 21.22
C LEU A 288 7.64 -22.11 22.60
N GLY A 289 7.19 -21.44 23.67
CA GLY A 289 7.81 -21.52 25.00
C GLY A 289 7.93 -22.93 25.57
N ALA A 290 6.98 -23.82 25.29
CA ALA A 290 7.05 -25.23 25.70
C ALA A 290 8.24 -26.00 25.13
N LEU A 291 8.82 -25.56 24.01
CA LEU A 291 9.88 -26.29 23.32
C LEU A 291 11.20 -26.31 24.10
N GLN A 292 11.41 -25.41 25.07
CA GLN A 292 12.55 -25.43 25.99
C GLN A 292 12.68 -26.78 26.72
N ALA A 293 11.56 -27.43 27.05
CA ALA A 293 11.57 -28.77 27.67
C ALA A 293 12.12 -29.88 26.74
N SER A 294 12.19 -29.62 25.43
CA SER A 294 12.74 -30.52 24.40
C SER A 294 14.09 -30.06 23.83
N ASN A 295 14.39 -28.77 23.95
CA ASN A 295 15.65 -28.13 23.54
C ASN A 295 16.00 -27.02 24.54
N PRO A 296 16.82 -27.31 25.57
CA PRO A 296 17.14 -26.35 26.64
C PRO A 296 17.85 -25.06 26.20
N ASP A 297 18.38 -25.03 24.97
CA ASP A 297 18.99 -23.83 24.39
C ASP A 297 17.94 -22.75 24.05
N ILE A 298 16.64 -23.09 23.93
CA ILE A 298 15.58 -22.09 23.68
C ILE A 298 15.27 -21.34 24.98
N ASP A 299 15.28 -20.02 24.96
CA ASP A 299 14.82 -19.17 26.07
C ASP A 299 13.28 -19.15 26.15
N GLY A 300 12.69 -20.28 26.51
CA GLY A 300 11.24 -20.49 26.62
C GLY A 300 10.77 -20.56 28.08
N VAL A 301 9.71 -21.33 28.33
CA VAL A 301 9.06 -21.42 29.65
C VAL A 301 9.59 -22.60 30.45
N ASP A 302 10.39 -22.31 31.49
CA ASP A 302 10.84 -23.29 32.48
C ASP A 302 9.64 -23.72 33.37
N PRO A 303 9.14 -24.97 33.28
CA PRO A 303 7.99 -25.39 34.08
C PRO A 303 8.28 -25.50 35.59
N GLN A 304 9.56 -25.41 36.00
CA GLN A 304 9.98 -25.32 37.40
C GLN A 304 10.05 -23.87 37.90
N LYS A 305 10.14 -22.90 36.98
CA LYS A 305 10.19 -21.45 37.26
C LYS A 305 9.28 -20.65 36.30
N PRO A 306 7.98 -21.00 36.15
CA PRO A 306 7.10 -20.30 35.23
C PRO A 306 6.97 -18.82 35.60
N GLY A 307 6.88 -17.96 34.60
CA GLY A 307 6.58 -16.54 34.77
C GLY A 307 5.28 -16.32 35.55
N VAL A 308 5.24 -15.24 36.32
CA VAL A 308 4.13 -14.93 37.22
C VAL A 308 3.71 -13.48 37.03
N ASN A 309 2.41 -13.25 36.93
CA ASN A 309 1.78 -11.94 37.06
C ASN A 309 0.80 -11.97 38.24
N LEU A 310 0.42 -10.79 38.72
CA LEU A 310 -0.52 -10.63 39.83
C LEU A 310 -1.84 -10.07 39.31
N ASP A 311 -2.94 -10.39 39.99
CA ASP A 311 -4.24 -9.74 39.80
C ASP A 311 -4.44 -8.72 40.93
N ALA A 312 -4.05 -7.46 40.69
CA ALA A 312 -4.11 -6.40 41.70
C ALA A 312 -5.56 -6.08 42.12
N LYS A 313 -6.56 -6.38 41.26
CA LYS A 313 -7.98 -6.26 41.61
C LYS A 313 -8.47 -7.39 42.54
N LYS A 314 -7.65 -8.42 42.76
CA LYS A 314 -7.98 -9.64 43.51
C LYS A 314 -6.91 -9.96 44.56
N ASP A 315 -6.55 -8.96 45.37
CA ASP A 315 -5.61 -9.08 46.50
C ASP A 315 -4.24 -9.66 46.10
N ASN A 316 -3.75 -9.23 44.92
CA ASN A 316 -2.49 -9.71 44.31
C ASN A 316 -2.44 -11.23 44.10
N ALA A 317 -3.56 -11.86 43.74
CA ALA A 317 -3.61 -13.29 43.45
C ALA A 317 -2.64 -13.66 42.30
N PRO A 318 -1.73 -14.63 42.49
CA PRO A 318 -0.72 -14.95 41.49
C PRO A 318 -1.27 -15.85 40.37
N HIS A 319 -1.14 -15.39 39.14
CA HIS A 319 -1.40 -16.12 37.90
C HIS A 319 -0.06 -16.54 37.28
N LYS A 320 0.10 -17.83 36.94
CA LYS A 320 1.37 -18.42 36.48
C LYS A 320 1.27 -18.92 35.04
N GLN A 321 2.39 -18.90 34.32
CA GLN A 321 2.47 -19.61 33.04
C GLN A 321 2.15 -21.10 33.21
N THR A 322 1.27 -21.61 32.35
CA THR A 322 0.76 -22.98 32.42
C THR A 322 0.52 -23.58 31.02
N PRO A 323 0.78 -24.88 30.81
CA PRO A 323 0.65 -25.56 29.51
C PRO A 323 -0.82 -25.89 29.19
N THR A 324 -1.68 -24.87 29.21
CA THR A 324 -3.14 -24.98 29.20
C THR A 324 -3.80 -23.94 28.28
N ALA A 325 -3.10 -23.48 27.23
CA ALA A 325 -3.71 -22.64 26.20
C ALA A 325 -4.81 -23.43 25.47
N ALA A 326 -5.97 -22.82 25.30
CA ALA A 326 -7.08 -23.37 24.53
C ALA A 326 -6.92 -23.04 23.04
N GLN A 327 -7.49 -23.88 22.16
CA GLN A 327 -7.53 -23.56 20.72
C GLN A 327 -8.35 -22.28 20.46
N PHE A 328 -9.40 -22.07 21.26
CA PHE A 328 -10.31 -20.93 21.22
C PHE A 328 -10.47 -20.34 22.62
N VAL A 329 -10.64 -19.02 22.69
CA VAL A 329 -10.98 -18.30 23.92
C VAL A 329 -12.39 -17.71 23.83
N SER A 330 -12.89 -17.05 24.89
CA SER A 330 -14.22 -16.44 24.87
C SER A 330 -14.30 -15.35 23.79
N LYS A 331 -15.50 -15.05 23.25
CA LYS A 331 -15.66 -13.92 22.32
C LYS A 331 -15.56 -12.57 23.01
N ASP A 332 -15.89 -12.53 24.29
CA ASP A 332 -15.74 -11.36 25.14
C ASP A 332 -14.29 -11.23 25.67
N PHE A 333 -13.36 -12.12 25.24
CA PHE A 333 -11.95 -12.14 25.65
C PHE A 333 -11.12 -11.09 24.89
N LYS A 334 -11.28 -9.81 25.25
CA LYS A 334 -10.50 -8.71 24.69
C LYS A 334 -9.09 -8.70 25.28
N VAL A 335 -8.15 -9.38 24.64
CA VAL A 335 -6.74 -9.34 25.08
C VAL A 335 -6.15 -7.97 24.72
N PRO A 336 -5.71 -7.17 25.69
CA PRO A 336 -5.28 -5.80 25.42
C PRO A 336 -3.90 -5.76 24.77
N HIS A 337 -3.78 -5.05 23.64
CA HIS A 337 -2.54 -4.94 22.86
C HIS A 337 -2.34 -3.57 22.17
N GLU A 338 -3.12 -2.55 22.54
CA GLU A 338 -2.81 -1.16 22.13
C GLU A 338 -1.52 -0.66 22.79
N PHE A 339 -0.84 0.30 22.17
CA PHE A 339 0.43 0.89 22.64
C PHE A 339 0.41 1.25 24.12
N GLU A 340 -0.69 1.85 24.60
CA GLU A 340 -0.87 2.18 26.01
C GLU A 340 -0.91 0.96 26.93
N ASN A 341 -1.64 -0.09 26.55
CA ASN A 341 -1.69 -1.33 27.32
C ASN A 341 -0.32 -1.98 27.32
N VAL A 342 0.31 -2.17 26.16
CA VAL A 342 1.59 -2.87 26.03
C VAL A 342 2.69 -2.16 26.80
N THR A 343 2.73 -0.83 26.75
CA THR A 343 3.65 -0.01 27.57
C THR A 343 3.49 -0.27 29.07
N ARG A 344 2.27 -0.54 29.55
CA ARG A 344 2.02 -0.95 30.95
C ARG A 344 2.33 -2.42 31.19
N GLN A 345 2.01 -3.32 30.27
CA GLN A 345 2.29 -4.77 30.35
C GLN A 345 3.79 -5.06 30.57
N ILE A 346 4.66 -4.38 29.79
CA ILE A 346 6.11 -4.59 29.84
C ILE A 346 6.80 -3.88 31.02
N ALA A 347 6.10 -2.97 31.71
CA ALA A 347 6.61 -2.27 32.88
C ALA A 347 6.91 -3.23 34.05
N ASP A 348 7.77 -2.78 34.96
CA ASP A 348 8.25 -3.51 36.14
C ASP A 348 8.76 -4.95 35.89
N GLY A 349 9.16 -5.23 34.64
CA GLY A 349 9.68 -6.53 34.22
C GLY A 349 8.57 -7.49 33.76
N MET A 350 7.76 -7.07 32.77
CA MET A 350 6.65 -7.86 32.21
C MET A 350 5.50 -8.11 33.23
N ALA A 351 5.27 -7.20 34.17
CA ALA A 351 4.50 -7.49 35.39
C ALA A 351 2.95 -7.43 35.27
N HIS A 352 2.41 -6.80 34.21
CA HIS A 352 1.02 -6.31 34.22
C HIS A 352 0.09 -6.82 33.09
N PHE A 353 0.43 -7.94 32.42
CA PHE A 353 -0.46 -8.57 31.43
C PHE A 353 -1.81 -8.96 32.03
N VAL A 354 -1.80 -9.50 33.26
CA VAL A 354 -3.04 -9.86 33.97
C VAL A 354 -3.81 -8.63 34.47
N ASP A 355 -3.13 -7.59 34.95
CA ASP A 355 -3.76 -6.35 35.39
C ASP A 355 -4.45 -5.61 34.23
N GLU A 356 -3.80 -5.49 33.08
CA GLU A 356 -4.37 -4.89 31.87
C GLU A 356 -5.52 -5.75 31.33
N PHE A 357 -5.38 -7.09 31.29
CA PHE A 357 -6.49 -7.96 30.91
C PHE A 357 -7.69 -7.77 31.85
N ARG A 358 -7.46 -7.67 33.16
CA ARG A 358 -8.50 -7.35 34.16
C ARG A 358 -9.00 -5.91 34.05
N HIS A 359 -8.31 -5.00 33.37
CA HIS A 359 -8.78 -3.65 33.06
C HIS A 359 -9.93 -3.71 32.08
N GLU A 360 -9.67 -4.20 30.86
CA GLU A 360 -10.66 -4.32 29.78
C GLU A 360 -11.78 -5.33 30.14
N ASN A 361 -11.40 -6.47 30.71
CA ASN A 361 -12.30 -7.61 30.94
C ASN A 361 -12.75 -7.66 32.40
N ALA A 362 -13.19 -6.53 32.94
CA ALA A 362 -13.54 -6.36 34.36
C ALA A 362 -14.63 -7.31 34.90
N THR A 363 -15.42 -7.94 34.01
CA THR A 363 -16.44 -8.96 34.35
C THR A 363 -16.08 -10.39 33.94
N ALA A 364 -14.91 -10.63 33.34
CA ALA A 364 -14.52 -11.95 32.87
C ALA A 364 -14.22 -12.92 34.05
N PRO A 365 -14.56 -14.22 33.90
CA PRO A 365 -14.21 -15.26 34.85
C PRO A 365 -12.74 -15.24 35.29
N ALA A 366 -12.48 -15.70 36.51
CA ALA A 366 -11.11 -15.76 37.05
C ALA A 366 -10.16 -16.52 36.13
N ALA A 367 -10.63 -17.65 35.59
CA ALA A 367 -9.91 -18.58 34.72
C ALA A 367 -9.68 -18.10 33.28
N GLU A 368 -10.29 -16.98 32.87
CA GLU A 368 -9.96 -16.39 31.56
C GLU A 368 -8.60 -15.69 31.62
N ALA A 369 -8.28 -14.96 32.70
CA ALA A 369 -6.94 -14.37 32.84
C ALA A 369 -5.80 -15.41 32.89
N ASP A 370 -6.08 -16.67 33.26
CA ASP A 370 -5.10 -17.75 33.13
C ASP A 370 -4.70 -18.00 31.66
N GLN A 371 -5.58 -17.74 30.68
CA GLN A 371 -5.25 -17.88 29.25
C GLN A 371 -4.27 -16.83 28.74
N VAL A 372 -4.16 -15.68 29.40
CA VAL A 372 -3.14 -14.65 29.08
C VAL A 372 -1.74 -15.14 29.44
N MET A 373 -1.62 -15.91 30.53
CA MET A 373 -0.38 -16.54 30.98
C MET A 373 -0.15 -17.92 30.35
N ALA A 374 -1.20 -18.57 29.82
CA ALA A 374 -1.10 -19.92 29.29
C ALA A 374 -0.25 -19.99 28.02
N TYR A 375 0.27 -21.18 27.75
CA TYR A 375 1.02 -21.50 26.53
C TYR A 375 0.60 -22.86 25.97
N PHE A 376 0.80 -23.06 24.66
CA PHE A 376 0.60 -24.35 24.00
C PHE A 376 1.74 -25.31 24.35
N LYS A 377 1.39 -26.52 24.79
CA LYS A 377 2.38 -27.58 25.06
C LYS A 377 2.96 -28.13 23.75
N ASP A 378 4.12 -28.77 23.86
CA ASP A 378 4.73 -29.48 22.75
C ASP A 378 3.74 -30.48 22.09
N GLY A 379 3.56 -30.35 20.77
CA GLY A 379 2.67 -31.17 19.97
C GLY A 379 1.24 -30.63 19.79
N ASP A 380 0.88 -29.51 20.45
CA ASP A 380 -0.41 -28.83 20.23
C ASP A 380 -0.45 -28.01 18.93
N LEU A 381 0.69 -27.43 18.51
CA LEU A 381 0.83 -26.71 17.25
C LEU A 381 1.64 -27.57 16.27
N PRO A 382 1.00 -28.51 15.55
CA PRO A 382 1.71 -29.60 14.86
C PRO A 382 2.56 -29.12 13.68
N ALA A 383 2.25 -27.97 13.08
CA ALA A 383 3.02 -27.40 11.99
C ALA A 383 4.15 -26.52 12.52
N LEU A 384 3.83 -25.58 13.41
CA LEU A 384 4.81 -24.65 13.96
C LEU A 384 5.88 -25.36 14.81
N HIS A 385 5.47 -26.31 15.67
CA HIS A 385 6.42 -27.12 16.46
C HIS A 385 7.27 -28.05 15.57
N ALA A 386 6.72 -28.57 14.47
CA ALA A 386 7.49 -29.39 13.54
C ALA A 386 8.57 -28.58 12.78
N LEU A 387 8.26 -27.34 12.38
CA LEU A 387 9.24 -26.41 11.82
C LEU A 387 10.32 -26.05 12.84
N ALA A 388 9.92 -25.57 14.03
CA ALA A 388 10.82 -25.19 15.11
C ALA A 388 11.77 -26.33 15.54
N LYS A 389 11.29 -27.58 15.53
CA LYS A 389 12.12 -28.77 15.83
C LYS A 389 13.02 -29.23 14.67
N SER A 390 12.89 -28.66 13.48
CA SER A 390 13.60 -29.09 12.27
C SER A 390 14.60 -28.05 11.75
N PHE A 391 14.38 -26.76 12.04
CA PHE A 391 15.16 -25.65 11.50
C PHE A 391 15.65 -24.70 12.63
N THR A 392 15.84 -23.41 12.33
CA THR A 392 16.34 -22.42 13.28
C THR A 392 15.19 -21.64 13.92
N VAL A 393 15.05 -21.74 15.24
CA VAL A 393 14.17 -20.87 16.05
C VAL A 393 14.91 -19.58 16.38
N CYS A 394 14.28 -18.42 16.19
CA CYS A 394 14.83 -17.14 16.60
C CYS A 394 14.17 -16.70 17.92
N ASP A 395 14.84 -16.91 19.05
CA ASP A 395 14.28 -16.65 20.39
C ASP A 395 14.53 -15.24 20.94
N ARG A 396 15.03 -14.35 20.08
CA ARG A 396 15.20 -12.90 20.30
C ARG A 396 14.58 -12.05 19.18
N TRP A 397 13.48 -12.52 18.59
CA TRP A 397 12.68 -11.74 17.63
C TRP A 397 11.55 -11.00 18.35
N PHE A 398 11.52 -9.67 18.26
CA PHE A 398 10.54 -8.81 18.92
C PHE A 398 9.67 -8.08 17.90
N SER A 399 8.50 -7.61 18.32
CA SER A 399 7.77 -6.64 17.50
C SER A 399 8.50 -5.30 17.44
N SER A 400 8.40 -4.58 16.34
CA SER A 400 9.20 -3.37 16.09
C SER A 400 8.86 -2.19 17.02
N MET A 401 7.70 -2.19 17.67
CA MET A 401 7.36 -1.27 18.75
C MET A 401 6.33 -1.90 19.72
N PRO A 402 6.26 -1.47 21.00
CA PRO A 402 5.32 -2.00 21.96
C PRO A 402 3.90 -1.49 21.66
N GLY A 403 3.08 -2.31 21.01
CA GLY A 403 1.74 -1.93 20.57
C GLY A 403 1.24 -2.78 19.40
N PRO A 404 0.20 -2.31 18.68
CA PRO A 404 -0.70 -3.17 17.94
C PRO A 404 -0.23 -3.53 16.52
N THR A 405 -1.04 -4.36 15.86
CA THR A 405 -0.91 -4.90 14.51
C THR A 405 -0.50 -3.89 13.43
N TRP A 406 -1.21 -2.76 13.28
CA TRP A 406 -0.99 -1.90 12.11
C TRP A 406 0.39 -1.21 12.08
N PRO A 407 0.86 -0.55 13.16
CA PRO A 407 2.23 -0.05 13.23
C PRO A 407 3.26 -1.14 12.91
N ASN A 408 3.18 -2.31 13.54
CA ASN A 408 4.15 -3.39 13.39
C ASN A 408 4.16 -4.01 11.97
N ARG A 409 2.99 -4.15 11.31
CA ARG A 409 2.90 -4.53 9.90
C ARG A 409 3.36 -3.43 8.92
N LEU A 410 3.35 -2.15 9.30
CA LEU A 410 4.03 -1.10 8.50
C LEU A 410 5.56 -1.22 8.60
N PHE A 411 6.10 -1.61 9.77
CA PHE A 411 7.54 -1.83 9.97
C PHE A 411 8.09 -2.95 9.07
N VAL A 412 7.38 -4.08 8.87
CA VAL A 412 7.89 -5.17 8.00
C VAL A 412 7.97 -4.82 6.51
N HIS A 413 7.17 -3.85 6.04
CA HIS A 413 7.15 -3.41 4.64
C HIS A 413 7.98 -2.14 4.37
N SER A 414 8.11 -1.26 5.35
CA SER A 414 8.61 0.10 5.16
C SER A 414 9.51 0.62 6.28
N GLY A 415 9.80 -0.19 7.29
CA GLY A 415 10.74 0.14 8.37
C GLY A 415 10.28 1.23 9.33
N THR A 416 9.08 1.79 9.15
CA THR A 416 8.50 2.87 9.96
C THR A 416 6.96 2.87 9.86
N SER A 417 6.30 3.37 10.90
CA SER A 417 4.88 3.72 10.91
C SER A 417 4.61 5.22 10.65
N LEU A 418 5.64 6.01 10.27
CA LEU A 418 5.61 7.48 10.21
C LEU A 418 5.18 8.16 11.53
N GLY A 419 5.54 7.55 12.66
CA GLY A 419 5.25 8.06 14.00
C GLY A 419 3.89 7.63 14.59
N ASP A 420 3.06 6.91 13.84
CA ASP A 420 1.79 6.39 14.36
C ASP A 420 2.04 5.14 15.24
N VAL A 421 1.40 5.10 16.41
CA VAL A 421 1.56 4.01 17.40
C VAL A 421 0.25 3.32 17.78
N LEU A 422 -0.90 3.85 17.35
CA LEU A 422 -2.22 3.37 17.71
C LEU A 422 -2.88 2.64 16.53
N MET A 423 -3.90 1.85 16.85
CA MET A 423 -4.93 1.50 15.86
C MET A 423 -5.71 2.75 15.40
N PRO A 424 -6.25 2.75 14.16
CA PRO A 424 -7.10 3.84 13.67
C PRO A 424 -8.48 3.82 14.36
N ASP A 425 -8.66 4.54 15.47
CA ASP A 425 -9.98 4.63 16.10
C ASP A 425 -10.98 5.40 15.23
N GLY A 426 -12.10 4.72 14.97
CA GLY A 426 -13.25 5.30 14.30
C GLY A 426 -13.04 5.72 12.85
N VAL A 427 -14.07 6.39 12.33
CA VAL A 427 -14.24 6.60 10.90
C VAL A 427 -13.18 7.56 10.32
N ILE A 428 -12.81 8.62 11.04
CA ILE A 428 -11.93 9.69 10.50
C ILE A 428 -10.50 9.19 10.33
N ASP A 429 -9.95 8.49 11.32
CA ASP A 429 -8.57 8.01 11.25
C ASP A 429 -8.46 6.73 10.38
N THR A 430 -9.54 5.93 10.30
CA THR A 430 -9.71 4.94 9.22
C THR A 430 -9.66 5.61 7.83
N VAL A 431 -10.38 6.71 7.58
CA VAL A 431 -10.31 7.44 6.29
C VAL A 431 -8.87 7.87 6.02
N ARG A 432 -8.22 8.56 6.96
CA ARG A 432 -6.83 9.04 6.78
C ARG A 432 -5.88 7.90 6.44
N MET A 433 -6.03 6.75 7.10
CA MET A 433 -5.22 5.55 6.87
C MET A 433 -5.31 5.06 5.41
N PHE A 434 -6.53 4.90 4.88
CA PHE A 434 -6.75 4.42 3.51
C PHE A 434 -6.59 5.50 2.43
N PHE A 435 -6.61 6.79 2.79
CA PHE A 435 -6.52 7.95 1.90
C PHE A 435 -5.30 8.83 2.21
N GLY A 436 -4.10 8.27 2.00
CA GLY A 436 -2.87 9.05 1.81
C GLY A 436 -1.99 9.29 3.05
N ARG A 437 -2.30 8.75 4.23
CA ARG A 437 -1.42 8.87 5.42
C ARG A 437 -0.05 8.22 5.19
N TYR A 438 -0.02 6.97 4.71
CA TYR A 438 1.21 6.19 4.57
C TYR A 438 1.80 6.30 3.17
N THR A 439 2.75 7.23 2.99
CA THR A 439 3.43 7.52 1.71
C THR A 439 4.94 7.24 1.73
N GLN A 440 5.44 6.66 2.83
CA GLN A 440 6.84 6.25 3.00
C GLN A 440 7.29 5.26 1.92
N ARG A 441 8.61 5.17 1.70
CA ARG A 441 9.19 4.19 0.77
C ARG A 441 9.07 2.79 1.37
N THR A 442 8.84 1.80 0.53
CA THR A 442 8.69 0.39 0.90
C THR A 442 9.83 -0.44 0.31
N ILE A 443 10.01 -1.67 0.81
CA ILE A 443 10.98 -2.62 0.23
C ILE A 443 10.72 -2.90 -1.26
N TYR A 444 9.44 -2.89 -1.63
CA TYR A 444 8.98 -3.10 -3.00
C TYR A 444 9.41 -1.97 -3.94
N ASP A 445 9.60 -0.74 -3.45
CA ASP A 445 10.20 0.34 -4.25
C ASP A 445 11.69 0.08 -4.55
N GLU A 446 12.47 -0.41 -3.58
CA GLU A 446 13.89 -0.76 -3.79
C GLU A 446 14.04 -1.98 -4.70
N LEU A 447 13.15 -2.97 -4.58
CA LEU A 447 13.11 -4.14 -5.47
C LEU A 447 12.75 -3.72 -6.91
N ASN A 448 11.78 -2.82 -7.08
CA ASN A 448 11.44 -2.23 -8.39
C ASN A 448 12.61 -1.46 -9.02
N ASP A 449 13.32 -0.62 -8.26
CA ASP A 449 14.52 0.12 -8.73
C ASP A 449 15.63 -0.81 -9.27
N LYS A 450 15.63 -2.07 -8.87
CA LYS A 450 16.59 -3.11 -9.31
C LYS A 450 16.00 -4.13 -10.29
N SER A 451 14.73 -3.99 -10.67
CA SER A 451 13.98 -4.98 -11.47
C SER A 451 13.94 -6.39 -10.85
N ILE A 452 13.91 -6.48 -9.52
CA ILE A 452 13.82 -7.75 -8.78
C ILE A 452 12.34 -8.13 -8.63
N SER A 453 11.98 -9.35 -9.01
CA SER A 453 10.60 -9.81 -9.00
C SER A 453 10.05 -10.00 -7.59
N TRP A 454 8.83 -9.52 -7.35
CA TRP A 454 8.13 -9.70 -6.08
C TRP A 454 6.62 -9.88 -6.26
N LYS A 455 5.99 -10.54 -5.28
CA LYS A 455 4.53 -10.65 -5.14
C LYS A 455 4.10 -10.57 -3.68
N ILE A 456 2.92 -10.02 -3.42
CA ILE A 456 2.17 -10.19 -2.17
C ILE A 456 1.04 -11.17 -2.46
N TYR A 457 1.02 -12.27 -1.72
CA TYR A 457 -0.05 -13.26 -1.75
C TYR A 457 -0.98 -13.04 -0.56
N HIS A 458 -2.30 -13.08 -0.76
CA HIS A 458 -3.27 -12.78 0.30
C HIS A 458 -4.41 -13.80 0.39
N GLY A 459 -4.93 -14.03 1.60
CA GLY A 459 -6.09 -14.88 1.84
C GLY A 459 -7.46 -14.18 1.73
N GLY A 460 -7.47 -12.87 1.46
CA GLY A 460 -8.64 -11.99 1.47
C GLY A 460 -8.26 -10.57 1.05
N VAL A 461 -8.63 -9.55 1.84
CA VAL A 461 -8.15 -8.16 1.58
C VAL A 461 -6.75 -7.98 2.19
N PRO A 462 -5.70 -7.74 1.38
CA PRO A 462 -4.36 -7.45 1.90
C PRO A 462 -4.32 -6.11 2.62
N GLN A 463 -3.73 -6.09 3.82
CA GLN A 463 -3.54 -4.93 4.66
C GLN A 463 -2.53 -3.94 4.06
N SER A 464 -1.53 -4.45 3.33
CA SER A 464 -0.46 -3.66 2.71
C SER A 464 -0.94 -2.59 1.72
N ILE A 465 -2.20 -2.62 1.27
CA ILE A 465 -2.79 -1.61 0.36
C ILE A 465 -2.98 -0.22 0.98
N VAL A 466 -2.83 -0.04 2.30
CA VAL A 466 -2.80 1.31 2.91
C VAL A 466 -1.52 2.07 2.59
N LEU A 467 -0.43 1.35 2.29
CA LEU A 467 0.80 1.96 1.78
C LEU A 467 0.47 2.51 0.40
N SER A 468 0.35 3.83 0.30
CA SER A 468 -0.23 4.52 -0.86
C SER A 468 0.60 4.35 -2.15
N ARG A 469 1.82 3.82 -2.03
CA ARG A 469 2.66 3.35 -3.14
C ARG A 469 2.21 1.99 -3.68
N LEU A 470 1.86 1.05 -2.79
CA LEU A 470 1.39 -0.30 -3.13
C LEU A 470 -0.07 -0.32 -3.56
N LYS A 471 -0.89 0.62 -3.06
CA LYS A 471 -2.31 0.77 -3.43
C LYS A 471 -2.54 0.82 -4.95
N ARG A 472 -1.60 1.43 -5.70
CA ARG A 472 -1.65 1.50 -7.19
C ARG A 472 -1.34 0.17 -7.88
N LEU A 473 -0.61 -0.72 -7.21
CA LEU A 473 -0.16 -2.01 -7.73
C LEU A 473 -1.12 -3.16 -7.37
N TYR A 474 -2.15 -2.91 -6.56
CA TYR A 474 -3.16 -3.90 -6.17
C TYR A 474 -3.88 -4.58 -7.35
N PHE A 475 -4.03 -3.86 -8.48
CA PHE A 475 -4.62 -4.39 -9.71
C PHE A 475 -3.59 -4.91 -10.74
N THR A 476 -2.39 -5.29 -10.27
CA THR A 476 -1.31 -5.85 -11.11
C THR A 476 -0.91 -7.25 -10.62
N ASP A 477 -0.09 -7.95 -11.41
CA ASP A 477 0.50 -9.24 -11.03
C ASP A 477 1.29 -9.20 -9.69
N SER A 478 1.62 -8.02 -9.16
CA SER A 478 2.27 -7.84 -7.85
C SER A 478 1.40 -8.24 -6.66
N PHE A 479 0.07 -8.29 -6.80
CA PHE A 479 -0.87 -8.73 -5.77
C PHE A 479 -1.70 -9.90 -6.29
N GLN A 480 -1.82 -10.98 -5.50
CA GLN A 480 -2.50 -12.22 -5.93
C GLN A 480 -3.19 -12.92 -4.76
N GLU A 481 -4.32 -13.58 -5.03
CA GLU A 481 -4.97 -14.48 -4.06
C GLU A 481 -4.09 -15.72 -3.76
N MET A 482 -4.28 -16.31 -2.58
CA MET A 482 -3.45 -17.41 -2.07
C MET A 482 -3.39 -18.65 -2.96
N ASP A 483 -4.44 -18.94 -3.74
CA ASP A 483 -4.41 -20.06 -4.70
C ASP A 483 -3.29 -19.92 -5.74
N ALA A 484 -2.96 -18.68 -6.13
CA ALA A 484 -1.85 -18.40 -7.04
C ALA A 484 -0.48 -18.64 -6.39
N PHE A 485 -0.33 -18.57 -5.06
CA PHE A 485 0.90 -19.01 -4.40
C PHE A 485 1.12 -20.51 -4.64
N PHE A 486 0.09 -21.31 -4.40
CA PHE A 486 0.15 -22.75 -4.55
C PHE A 486 0.34 -23.18 -6.01
N ASP A 487 -0.21 -22.46 -6.98
CA ASP A 487 0.06 -22.72 -8.40
C ASP A 487 1.47 -22.29 -8.83
N ASN A 488 1.97 -21.14 -8.37
CA ASN A 488 3.35 -20.71 -8.66
C ASN A 488 4.39 -21.68 -8.06
N CYS A 489 4.16 -22.27 -6.89
CA CYS A 489 5.03 -23.31 -6.33
C CYS A 489 5.14 -24.57 -7.22
N LYS A 490 4.14 -24.88 -8.05
CA LYS A 490 4.14 -26.00 -9.00
C LYS A 490 4.87 -25.67 -10.32
N GLY A 491 5.18 -24.39 -10.55
CA GLY A 491 5.83 -23.89 -11.76
C GLY A 491 7.34 -24.16 -11.82
N ALA A 492 8.00 -23.61 -12.84
CA ALA A 492 9.45 -23.57 -12.86
C ALA A 492 9.95 -22.58 -11.79
N GLU A 493 11.00 -22.96 -11.07
CA GLU A 493 11.58 -22.14 -10.01
C GLU A 493 12.04 -20.76 -10.53
N SER A 494 12.53 -20.69 -11.77
CA SER A 494 12.89 -19.44 -12.47
C SER A 494 11.76 -18.42 -12.60
N ASP A 495 10.51 -18.89 -12.51
CA ASP A 495 9.30 -18.10 -12.74
C ASP A 495 8.69 -17.65 -11.39
N PHE A 496 9.22 -18.17 -10.27
CA PHE A 496 8.81 -17.81 -8.92
C PHE A 496 9.46 -16.48 -8.50
N PRO A 497 8.72 -15.53 -7.87
CA PRO A 497 9.27 -14.24 -7.46
C PRO A 497 10.46 -14.38 -6.49
N ALA A 498 11.43 -13.46 -6.59
CA ALA A 498 12.58 -13.41 -5.70
C ALA A 498 12.21 -12.97 -4.27
N TYR A 499 11.22 -12.09 -4.11
CA TYR A 499 10.65 -11.75 -2.81
C TYR A 499 9.14 -12.03 -2.76
N SER A 500 8.68 -12.72 -1.72
CA SER A 500 7.26 -12.97 -1.48
C SER A 500 6.87 -12.58 -0.07
N PHE A 501 5.75 -11.88 0.07
CA PHE A 501 5.07 -11.73 1.35
C PHE A 501 3.72 -12.45 1.30
N ILE A 502 3.35 -13.13 2.38
CA ILE A 502 2.07 -13.85 2.51
C ILE A 502 1.30 -13.21 3.65
N GLU A 503 0.17 -12.61 3.29
CA GLU A 503 -0.86 -12.11 4.20
C GLU A 503 -1.93 -13.20 4.42
N PRO A 504 -2.22 -13.59 5.68
CA PRO A 504 -3.27 -14.57 5.96
C PRO A 504 -4.67 -14.02 5.65
N ARG A 505 -5.70 -14.87 5.82
CA ARG A 505 -7.10 -14.45 5.74
C ARG A 505 -7.55 -13.89 7.07
N TYR A 506 -7.68 -12.56 7.10
CA TYR A 506 -8.21 -11.79 8.24
C TYR A 506 -9.75 -11.80 8.37
N PHE A 507 -10.51 -12.61 7.63
CA PHE A 507 -12.00 -12.60 7.66
C PHE A 507 -12.64 -13.95 7.30
N ASP A 508 -13.58 -14.43 8.10
CA ASP A 508 -14.54 -15.48 7.72
C ASP A 508 -15.30 -15.07 6.44
N GLY A 509 -15.23 -15.88 5.37
CA GLY A 509 -15.79 -15.50 4.07
C GLY A 509 -16.17 -16.66 3.13
N LEU A 510 -16.60 -16.28 1.92
CA LEU A 510 -17.01 -17.23 0.86
C LEU A 510 -15.90 -18.21 0.43
N HIS A 511 -14.64 -17.89 0.74
CA HIS A 511 -13.44 -18.65 0.37
C HIS A 511 -12.80 -19.38 1.55
N GLY A 512 -13.47 -19.39 2.71
CA GLY A 512 -13.07 -20.11 3.93
C GLY A 512 -12.98 -19.22 5.17
N ASP A 513 -12.68 -19.86 6.30
CA ASP A 513 -12.61 -19.26 7.63
C ASP A 513 -11.32 -18.44 7.84
N GLU A 514 -11.28 -17.60 8.89
CA GLU A 514 -10.08 -16.90 9.40
C GLU A 514 -8.91 -17.88 9.64
N ASN A 515 -7.68 -17.52 9.19
CA ASN A 515 -6.49 -18.39 9.32
C ASN A 515 -5.18 -17.65 9.71
N ASP A 516 -5.32 -16.43 10.21
CA ASP A 516 -4.27 -15.56 10.77
C ASP A 516 -3.78 -16.00 12.16
N GLN A 517 -4.60 -16.78 12.89
CA GLN A 517 -4.49 -17.12 14.32
C GLN A 517 -4.87 -15.98 15.30
N HIS A 518 -5.47 -14.87 14.87
CA HIS A 518 -5.87 -13.77 15.75
C HIS A 518 -6.89 -14.22 16.82
N SER A 519 -6.71 -13.80 18.08
CA SER A 519 -7.66 -14.11 19.16
C SER A 519 -9.01 -13.40 18.95
N PRO A 520 -10.19 -14.07 18.98
CA PRO A 520 -10.45 -15.35 19.64
C PRO A 520 -10.57 -16.57 18.70
N THR A 521 -10.10 -16.49 17.44
CA THR A 521 -10.24 -17.57 16.47
C THR A 521 -9.29 -18.75 16.73
N GLY A 522 -9.55 -19.87 16.03
CA GLY A 522 -8.89 -21.14 16.27
C GLY A 522 -7.53 -21.26 15.59
N VAL A 523 -6.45 -21.39 16.38
CA VAL A 523 -5.06 -21.47 15.86
C VAL A 523 -4.85 -22.54 14.78
N MET A 524 -5.65 -23.61 14.77
CA MET A 524 -5.53 -24.74 13.82
C MET A 524 -5.72 -24.37 12.34
N ALA A 525 -6.43 -23.29 12.03
CA ALA A 525 -6.56 -22.81 10.65
C ALA A 525 -5.22 -22.23 10.15
N GLY A 526 -4.51 -21.47 10.99
CA GLY A 526 -3.17 -20.99 10.69
C GLY A 526 -2.09 -22.08 10.73
N GLU A 527 -2.23 -23.10 11.59
CA GLU A 527 -1.38 -24.30 11.50
C GLU A 527 -1.52 -25.01 10.14
N THR A 528 -2.71 -24.93 9.54
CA THR A 528 -2.96 -25.45 8.19
C THR A 528 -2.29 -24.57 7.13
N LEU A 529 -2.41 -23.24 7.22
CA LEU A 529 -1.70 -22.31 6.34
C LEU A 529 -0.18 -22.52 6.38
N ILE A 530 0.41 -22.60 7.58
CA ILE A 530 1.85 -22.83 7.80
C ILE A 530 2.29 -24.17 7.18
N ALA A 531 1.52 -25.24 7.41
CA ALA A 531 1.83 -26.55 6.84
C ALA A 531 1.72 -26.56 5.31
N ASP A 532 0.69 -25.96 4.73
CA ASP A 532 0.47 -25.99 3.28
C ASP A 532 1.43 -25.07 2.52
N VAL A 533 1.81 -23.92 3.08
CA VAL A 533 2.90 -23.07 2.55
C VAL A 533 4.21 -23.87 2.53
N TYR A 534 4.58 -24.53 3.63
CA TYR A 534 5.77 -25.38 3.68
C TYR A 534 5.69 -26.53 2.67
N ASN A 535 4.58 -27.25 2.64
CA ASN A 535 4.39 -28.42 1.78
C ASN A 535 4.43 -28.05 0.28
N ALA A 536 3.90 -26.89 -0.11
CA ALA A 536 3.92 -26.42 -1.49
C ALA A 536 5.34 -26.08 -1.97
N ILE A 537 6.12 -25.36 -1.16
CA ILE A 537 7.55 -25.09 -1.44
C ILE A 537 8.32 -26.42 -1.49
N ARG A 538 8.13 -27.28 -0.48
CA ARG A 538 8.88 -28.53 -0.29
C ARG A 538 8.64 -29.57 -1.39
N ALA A 539 7.48 -29.53 -2.05
CA ALA A 539 7.14 -30.40 -3.18
C ALA A 539 7.92 -30.09 -4.47
N ASN A 540 8.49 -28.90 -4.60
CA ASN A 540 9.31 -28.49 -5.73
C ASN A 540 10.78 -28.42 -5.30
N GLN A 541 11.57 -29.45 -5.60
CA GLN A 541 12.94 -29.58 -5.08
C GLN A 541 13.85 -28.41 -5.49
N ALA A 542 13.68 -27.85 -6.69
CA ALA A 542 14.48 -26.70 -7.15
C ALA A 542 14.16 -25.43 -6.35
N LEU A 543 12.86 -25.17 -6.14
CA LEU A 543 12.38 -24.06 -5.31
C LEU A 543 12.78 -24.24 -3.83
N TRP A 544 12.64 -25.44 -3.28
CA TRP A 544 13.07 -25.79 -1.92
C TRP A 544 14.57 -25.54 -1.70
N GLU A 545 15.43 -25.95 -2.63
CA GLU A 545 16.87 -25.72 -2.58
C GLU A 545 17.29 -24.26 -2.86
N SER A 546 16.37 -23.36 -3.21
CA SER A 546 16.63 -21.91 -3.35
C SER A 546 15.76 -21.02 -2.46
N THR A 547 14.97 -21.58 -1.54
CA THR A 547 14.03 -20.81 -0.70
C THR A 547 14.55 -20.62 0.73
N LEU A 548 14.35 -19.42 1.26
CA LEU A 548 14.26 -19.14 2.69
C LEU A 548 12.84 -18.70 3.02
N LEU A 549 12.10 -19.53 3.74
CA LEU A 549 10.81 -19.20 4.33
C LEU A 549 11.04 -18.66 5.75
N VAL A 550 10.46 -17.50 6.06
CA VAL A 550 10.42 -16.91 7.40
C VAL A 550 8.97 -16.98 7.87
N VAL A 551 8.70 -17.74 8.94
CA VAL A 551 7.39 -17.76 9.61
C VAL A 551 7.51 -16.93 10.88
N THR A 552 6.71 -15.87 11.01
CA THR A 552 6.71 -14.98 12.18
C THR A 552 5.33 -14.32 12.40
N TYR A 553 5.23 -13.41 13.36
CA TYR A 553 4.00 -12.72 13.77
C TYR A 553 4.26 -11.21 13.85
N ASP A 554 3.19 -10.42 13.83
CA ASP A 554 3.23 -8.96 13.91
C ASP A 554 3.44 -8.43 15.34
N GLU A 555 2.65 -8.91 16.31
CA GLU A 555 2.83 -8.60 17.73
C GLU A 555 2.30 -9.75 18.62
N HIS A 556 2.32 -9.56 19.95
CA HIS A 556 2.12 -10.65 20.92
C HIS A 556 0.66 -10.97 21.26
N GLY A 557 -0.29 -10.17 20.79
CA GLY A 557 -1.73 -10.34 21.01
C GLY A 557 -2.15 -10.11 22.46
N GLY A 558 -1.36 -9.37 23.24
CA GLY A 558 -1.58 -9.23 24.68
C GLY A 558 -1.31 -10.50 25.48
N PHE A 559 -0.82 -11.58 24.87
CA PHE A 559 -0.39 -12.79 25.59
C PHE A 559 1.00 -12.60 26.22
N TYR A 560 1.21 -13.17 27.40
CA TYR A 560 2.43 -12.98 28.18
C TYR A 560 3.68 -13.58 27.49
N ASP A 561 4.82 -12.91 27.66
CA ASP A 561 6.16 -13.45 27.44
C ASP A 561 7.07 -12.95 28.57
N HIS A 562 8.02 -13.77 29.02
CA HIS A 562 8.89 -13.40 30.14
C HIS A 562 10.06 -12.47 29.77
N VAL A 563 10.35 -12.25 28.48
CA VAL A 563 11.52 -11.48 28.04
C VAL A 563 11.21 -9.99 27.90
N VAL A 564 11.85 -9.17 28.74
CA VAL A 564 11.79 -7.71 28.67
C VAL A 564 12.30 -7.20 27.32
N PRO A 565 11.51 -6.40 26.56
CA PRO A 565 11.94 -5.85 25.28
C PRO A 565 13.17 -4.94 25.37
N PRO A 566 14.21 -5.17 24.56
CA PRO A 566 15.44 -4.39 24.62
C PRO A 566 15.34 -3.04 23.90
N ALA A 567 16.32 -2.17 24.19
CA ALA A 567 16.46 -0.87 23.54
C ALA A 567 17.01 -0.99 22.10
N THR A 568 16.52 -0.12 21.23
CA THR A 568 16.84 -0.04 19.79
C THR A 568 17.01 1.43 19.37
N VAL A 569 17.34 1.68 18.10
CA VAL A 569 17.37 3.03 17.53
C VAL A 569 16.00 3.40 16.92
N ALA A 570 15.64 4.69 16.95
CA ALA A 570 14.49 5.18 16.19
C ALA A 570 14.67 4.90 14.68
N PRO A 571 13.62 4.52 13.94
CA PRO A 571 13.71 4.18 12.51
C PRO A 571 13.94 5.42 11.62
N ASP A 572 13.41 6.56 12.04
CA ASP A 572 13.46 7.85 11.36
C ASP A 572 13.22 8.97 12.42
N GLU A 573 12.94 10.20 11.96
CA GLU A 573 12.76 11.37 12.81
C GLU A 573 11.33 11.55 13.38
N ASN A 574 10.37 10.65 13.08
CA ASN A 574 8.95 10.82 13.46
C ASN A 574 8.68 10.41 14.93
N THR A 575 9.40 11.00 15.88
CA THR A 575 9.45 10.54 17.28
C THR A 575 8.51 11.28 18.26
N ASP A 576 7.52 12.03 17.76
CA ASP A 576 6.67 12.90 18.61
C ASP A 576 5.73 12.13 19.55
N ASN A 577 5.13 11.03 19.08
CA ASN A 577 4.20 10.21 19.88
C ASN A 577 4.93 9.18 20.77
N PHE A 578 6.06 8.69 20.30
CA PHE A 578 6.92 7.70 20.94
C PHE A 578 8.34 7.86 20.39
N SER A 579 9.36 7.60 21.22
CA SER A 579 10.76 7.71 20.82
C SER A 579 11.26 6.59 19.91
N PHE A 580 10.48 5.52 19.72
CA PHE A 580 10.84 4.31 18.94
C PHE A 580 12.20 3.69 19.30
N ASN A 581 12.70 3.95 20.52
CA ASN A 581 13.99 3.47 21.04
C ASN A 581 13.85 2.22 21.92
N GLN A 582 12.66 1.60 21.96
CA GLN A 582 12.40 0.32 22.59
C GLN A 582 11.56 -0.54 21.63
N LEU A 583 11.85 -1.84 21.59
CA LEU A 583 11.06 -2.82 20.84
C LEU A 583 9.79 -3.21 21.62
N GLY A 584 8.86 -3.88 20.96
CA GLY A 584 7.69 -4.49 21.59
C GLY A 584 7.99 -5.90 22.12
N VAL A 585 6.94 -6.62 22.53
CA VAL A 585 7.06 -7.95 23.13
C VAL A 585 7.62 -8.96 22.12
N ARG A 586 8.23 -10.04 22.63
CA ARG A 586 8.81 -11.10 21.83
C ARG A 586 7.74 -11.91 21.10
N VAL A 587 7.96 -12.14 19.80
CA VAL A 587 7.06 -12.88 18.91
C VAL A 587 7.73 -14.17 18.40
N PRO A 588 6.97 -15.21 18.01
CA PRO A 588 7.54 -16.40 17.40
C PRO A 588 8.23 -16.06 16.07
N ALA A 589 9.37 -16.70 15.82
CA ALA A 589 10.06 -16.63 14.54
C ALA A 589 10.81 -17.93 14.25
N VAL A 590 10.61 -18.51 13.06
CA VAL A 590 11.33 -19.70 12.58
C VAL A 590 11.83 -19.44 11.16
N LEU A 591 13.14 -19.63 10.96
CA LEU A 591 13.79 -19.61 9.65
C LEU A 591 13.77 -21.02 9.08
N VAL A 592 13.29 -21.19 7.85
CA VAL A 592 12.98 -22.50 7.25
C VAL A 592 13.62 -22.58 5.85
N SER A 593 14.65 -23.41 5.74
CA SER A 593 15.42 -23.62 4.49
C SER A 593 16.28 -24.88 4.65
N PRO A 594 16.67 -25.59 3.59
CA PRO A 594 17.72 -26.60 3.70
C PRO A 594 19.11 -25.99 3.98
N TRP A 595 19.24 -24.65 3.93
CA TRP A 595 20.50 -23.93 4.13
C TRP A 595 20.70 -23.34 5.54
N VAL A 596 19.70 -23.45 6.42
CA VAL A 596 19.81 -23.06 7.84
C VAL A 596 20.02 -24.28 8.73
N ALA A 597 20.65 -24.08 9.89
CA ALA A 597 20.89 -25.12 10.87
C ALA A 597 19.57 -25.68 11.47
N LYS A 598 19.69 -26.73 12.29
CA LYS A 598 18.71 -27.01 13.35
C LYS A 598 19.27 -26.45 14.64
N GLY A 599 18.50 -25.64 15.36
CA GLY A 599 18.95 -25.03 16.61
C GLY A 599 18.24 -23.71 16.92
N VAL A 600 18.92 -22.85 17.66
CA VAL A 600 18.42 -21.53 18.11
C VAL A 600 19.35 -20.44 17.62
N ASP A 601 18.79 -19.29 17.26
CA ASP A 601 19.52 -18.07 16.93
C ASP A 601 19.12 -16.94 17.90
N HIS A 602 20.06 -16.57 18.75
CA HIS A 602 19.89 -15.54 19.79
C HIS A 602 20.18 -14.12 19.29
N THR A 603 20.36 -13.93 17.98
CA THR A 603 20.56 -12.60 17.39
C THR A 603 19.31 -11.74 17.61
N LEU A 604 19.50 -10.48 18.04
CA LEU A 604 18.40 -9.55 18.24
C LEU A 604 17.75 -9.18 16.90
N TYR A 605 16.49 -9.58 16.71
CA TYR A 605 15.71 -9.31 15.52
C TYR A 605 14.46 -8.47 15.82
N ASP A 606 14.04 -7.66 14.86
CA ASP A 606 12.69 -7.09 14.78
C ASP A 606 12.16 -7.26 13.34
N HIS A 607 10.95 -6.80 12.99
CA HIS A 607 10.46 -7.00 11.62
C HIS A 607 11.33 -6.32 10.56
N THR A 608 12.09 -5.27 10.92
CA THR A 608 13.04 -4.63 10.00
C THR A 608 14.29 -5.48 9.74
N SER A 609 14.51 -6.57 10.49
CA SER A 609 15.51 -7.58 10.15
C SER A 609 15.22 -8.32 8.84
N VAL A 610 13.93 -8.47 8.46
CA VAL A 610 13.53 -8.93 7.12
C VAL A 610 14.07 -7.96 6.08
N LEU A 611 13.77 -6.66 6.26
CA LEU A 611 14.23 -5.60 5.37
C LEU A 611 15.75 -5.56 5.27
N ARG A 612 16.46 -5.65 6.41
CA ARG A 612 17.92 -5.65 6.44
C ARG A 612 18.51 -6.82 5.66
N TYR A 613 18.01 -8.04 5.84
CA TYR A 613 18.49 -9.20 5.06
C TYR A 613 18.21 -9.02 3.56
N VAL A 614 17.01 -8.57 3.18
CA VAL A 614 16.66 -8.30 1.77
C VAL A 614 17.57 -7.23 1.16
N CYS A 615 17.87 -6.15 1.89
CA CYS A 615 18.78 -5.11 1.43
C CYS A 615 20.24 -5.57 1.33
N GLU A 616 20.75 -6.30 2.32
CA GLU A 616 22.10 -6.87 2.31
C GLU A 616 22.28 -7.95 1.23
N LYS A 617 21.22 -8.71 0.94
CA LYS A 617 21.19 -9.74 -0.10
C LYS A 617 21.29 -9.15 -1.50
N TRP A 618 20.49 -8.12 -1.81
CA TRP A 618 20.33 -7.62 -3.19
C TRP A 618 20.99 -6.26 -3.48
N GLY A 619 21.85 -5.76 -2.59
CA GLY A 619 22.56 -4.49 -2.76
C GLY A 619 21.60 -3.29 -2.85
N LEU A 620 20.56 -3.29 -2.00
CA LEU A 620 19.53 -2.25 -1.93
C LEU A 620 19.92 -1.14 -0.94
N SER A 621 19.22 -0.01 -0.99
CA SER A 621 19.36 1.03 0.03
C SER A 621 18.76 0.53 1.36
N PRO A 622 19.35 0.86 2.54
CA PRO A 622 18.68 0.65 3.82
C PRO A 622 17.38 1.46 3.88
N ILE A 623 16.26 0.79 4.18
CA ILE A 623 14.91 1.39 4.19
C ILE A 623 14.73 2.41 5.32
N CYS A 624 15.31 2.14 6.49
CA CYS A 624 15.25 3.02 7.66
C CYS A 624 16.54 2.92 8.50
N HIS A 625 16.71 3.81 9.49
CA HIS A 625 17.92 3.88 10.32
C HIS A 625 18.25 2.55 11.03
N ARG A 626 17.25 1.79 11.50
CA ARG A 626 17.46 0.46 12.11
C ARG A 626 18.14 -0.56 11.18
N THR A 627 17.85 -0.47 9.88
CA THR A 627 18.44 -1.35 8.85
C THR A 627 19.82 -0.90 8.38
N ALA A 628 20.22 0.34 8.68
CA ALA A 628 21.49 0.88 8.24
C ALA A 628 22.66 0.37 9.10
N SER A 629 23.74 -0.09 8.47
CA SER A 629 24.96 -0.54 9.16
C SER A 629 25.59 0.51 10.10
N ALA A 630 25.24 1.79 9.91
CA ALA A 630 25.68 2.92 10.74
C ALA A 630 24.98 3.02 12.12
N ALA A 631 23.87 2.30 12.35
CA ALA A 631 23.15 2.30 13.64
C ALA A 631 23.88 1.56 14.80
N GLY A 632 25.11 1.10 14.57
CA GLY A 632 26.00 0.62 15.63
C GLY A 632 25.51 -0.65 16.31
N GLU A 633 25.42 -0.62 17.64
CA GLU A 633 25.02 -1.73 18.50
C GLU A 633 23.50 -1.91 18.60
N HIS A 634 22.72 -0.89 18.25
CA HIS A 634 21.25 -0.89 18.30
C HIS A 634 20.57 -1.08 16.92
N LYS A 635 21.33 -1.53 15.91
CA LYS A 635 20.78 -1.91 14.60
C LYS A 635 20.05 -3.25 14.70
N SER A 636 18.97 -3.42 13.94
CA SER A 636 18.26 -4.70 13.87
C SER A 636 19.15 -5.79 13.25
N GLY A 637 18.99 -7.04 13.71
CA GLY A 637 19.78 -8.18 13.25
C GLY A 637 19.62 -8.50 11.76
N THR A 638 20.47 -9.37 11.25
CA THR A 638 20.38 -9.97 9.91
C THR A 638 20.59 -11.47 10.03
N PHE A 639 19.74 -12.27 9.39
CA PHE A 639 19.84 -13.73 9.42
C PHE A 639 20.72 -14.30 8.28
N ALA A 640 21.53 -13.44 7.64
CA ALA A 640 22.54 -13.86 6.68
C ALA A 640 23.55 -14.86 7.26
N SER A 641 23.91 -14.74 8.54
CA SER A 641 24.76 -15.70 9.25
C SER A 641 24.06 -17.02 9.58
N SER A 642 22.73 -17.04 9.58
CA SER A 642 21.92 -18.23 9.88
C SER A 642 21.86 -19.17 8.67
N VAL A 643 21.92 -18.61 7.45
CA VAL A 643 22.08 -19.30 6.15
C VAL A 643 23.54 -19.76 5.97
N SER A 644 23.95 -20.74 6.79
CA SER A 644 25.36 -21.10 7.01
C SER A 644 25.77 -22.49 6.50
N GLN A 645 24.83 -23.31 6.02
CA GLN A 645 25.15 -24.69 5.66
C GLN A 645 25.98 -24.75 4.35
N PRO A 646 27.07 -25.55 4.27
CA PRO A 646 27.91 -25.62 3.08
C PRO A 646 27.31 -26.45 1.93
N LYS A 647 26.11 -27.00 2.12
CA LYS A 647 25.30 -27.77 1.16
C LYS A 647 23.84 -27.83 1.67
N PRO A 648 22.85 -28.17 0.82
CA PRO A 648 21.49 -28.43 1.29
C PRO A 648 21.48 -29.56 2.33
N ARG A 649 20.74 -29.35 3.42
CA ARG A 649 20.44 -30.38 4.41
C ARG A 649 19.47 -31.41 3.85
N THR A 650 19.71 -32.67 4.20
CA THR A 650 18.90 -33.84 3.80
C THR A 650 18.12 -34.45 4.96
N ASP A 651 18.25 -33.91 6.18
CA ASP A 651 17.53 -34.31 7.39
C ASP A 651 16.24 -33.50 7.62
N THR A 652 15.88 -32.63 6.67
CA THR A 652 14.68 -31.79 6.70
C THR A 652 13.43 -32.60 6.33
N PRO A 653 12.26 -32.36 6.96
CA PRO A 653 11.01 -33.07 6.64
C PRO A 653 10.69 -33.10 5.14
N GLU A 654 10.11 -34.20 4.66
CA GLU A 654 9.56 -34.27 3.30
C GLU A 654 8.16 -33.65 3.22
N ARG A 655 7.43 -33.65 4.34
CA ARG A 655 6.10 -33.08 4.50
C ARG A 655 5.82 -32.76 5.97
N ILE A 656 5.00 -31.75 6.23
CA ILE A 656 4.43 -31.45 7.55
C ILE A 656 2.92 -31.78 7.56
N SER A 657 2.45 -32.25 8.72
CA SER A 657 1.07 -32.68 8.95
C SER A 657 0.34 -31.71 9.88
N THR A 658 -0.90 -31.38 9.56
CA THR A 658 -1.81 -30.58 10.39
C THR A 658 -2.56 -31.41 11.43
N CYS A 659 -2.44 -32.74 11.36
CA CYS A 659 -3.12 -33.67 12.26
C CYS A 659 -2.42 -33.71 13.62
N ALA A 660 -2.81 -32.79 14.52
CA ALA A 660 -2.34 -32.76 15.90
C ALA A 660 -2.65 -34.10 16.60
N GLN A 661 -1.64 -34.72 17.21
CA GLN A 661 -1.80 -35.95 18.01
C GLN A 661 -2.35 -35.66 19.42
N SER A 662 -2.78 -34.43 19.68
CA SER A 662 -3.03 -33.90 21.02
C SER A 662 -4.51 -33.76 21.37
N SER A 663 -4.76 -33.33 22.61
CA SER A 663 -6.09 -33.06 23.15
C SER A 663 -6.84 -31.90 22.48
N LEU A 664 -6.19 -31.05 21.67
CA LEU A 664 -6.88 -29.94 20.99
C LEU A 664 -7.91 -30.45 19.96
N MET A 665 -7.63 -31.54 19.25
CA MET A 665 -8.59 -32.18 18.33
C MET A 665 -9.88 -32.68 19.01
N ALA A 666 -9.89 -32.78 20.35
CA ALA A 666 -11.09 -33.10 21.12
C ALA A 666 -11.96 -31.87 21.45
N GLN A 667 -11.46 -30.64 21.25
CA GLN A 667 -12.19 -29.38 21.44
C GLN A 667 -13.11 -29.12 20.24
N ASN A 668 -14.04 -30.04 20.00
CA ASN A 668 -14.98 -30.07 18.88
C ASN A 668 -16.12 -29.02 19.02
N GLN A 669 -15.75 -27.75 19.16
CA GLN A 669 -16.66 -26.64 18.96
C GLN A 669 -16.58 -26.20 17.50
N LYS A 670 -17.71 -26.24 16.78
CA LYS A 670 -17.85 -25.41 15.58
C LYS A 670 -17.81 -23.96 16.02
N GLY A 671 -16.79 -23.24 15.58
CA GLY A 671 -16.76 -21.79 15.71
C GLY A 671 -18.07 -21.19 15.21
N THR A 672 -18.68 -20.33 16.02
CA THR A 672 -19.63 -19.35 15.48
C THR A 672 -18.81 -18.14 15.03
N PRO A 673 -19.13 -17.47 13.92
CA PRO A 673 -18.25 -16.46 13.31
C PRO A 673 -17.75 -15.38 14.28
N SER A 674 -16.53 -14.89 14.04
CA SER A 674 -15.86 -13.88 14.86
C SER A 674 -16.74 -12.64 15.12
N THR A 675 -16.48 -11.97 16.24
CA THR A 675 -16.84 -10.55 16.41
C THR A 675 -15.62 -9.75 15.98
N PHE A 676 -15.80 -8.80 15.05
CA PHE A 676 -14.67 -8.10 14.45
C PHE A 676 -13.71 -7.52 15.50
N HIS A 677 -12.43 -7.88 15.44
CA HIS A 677 -11.39 -7.15 16.19
C HIS A 677 -11.12 -5.79 15.53
N ASP A 678 -10.30 -4.95 16.14
CA ASP A 678 -10.24 -3.54 15.75
C ASP A 678 -9.55 -3.32 14.39
N ALA A 679 -8.67 -4.23 13.93
CA ALA A 679 -8.12 -4.22 12.56
C ALA A 679 -9.16 -4.61 11.51
N GLN A 680 -9.87 -5.72 11.72
CA GLN A 680 -11.04 -6.10 10.92
C GLN A 680 -12.09 -4.97 10.90
N THR A 681 -12.32 -4.31 12.03
CA THR A 681 -13.28 -3.21 12.16
C THR A 681 -12.85 -1.98 11.37
N ALA A 682 -11.56 -1.64 11.28
CA ALA A 682 -11.06 -0.57 10.42
C ALA A 682 -11.28 -0.88 8.93
N LEU A 683 -10.95 -2.10 8.50
CA LEU A 683 -11.16 -2.57 7.12
C LEU A 683 -12.65 -2.61 6.73
N VAL A 684 -13.52 -3.13 7.61
CA VAL A 684 -14.99 -3.11 7.42
C VAL A 684 -15.52 -1.68 7.47
N SER A 685 -14.98 -0.80 8.33
CA SER A 685 -15.37 0.62 8.39
C SER A 685 -14.95 1.38 7.14
N TYR A 686 -13.86 1.01 6.48
CA TYR A 686 -13.49 1.54 5.16
C TYR A 686 -14.46 1.09 4.07
N ALA A 687 -14.78 -0.20 4.00
CA ALA A 687 -15.77 -0.71 3.05
C ALA A 687 -17.17 -0.09 3.26
N GLU A 688 -17.59 0.07 4.52
CA GLU A 688 -18.86 0.68 4.90
C GLU A 688 -18.84 2.22 4.72
N LEU A 689 -17.70 2.90 4.91
CA LEU A 689 -17.53 4.31 4.55
C LEU A 689 -17.72 4.52 3.04
N VAL A 690 -17.05 3.71 2.21
CA VAL A 690 -17.21 3.75 0.74
C VAL A 690 -18.68 3.52 0.37
N ARG A 691 -19.38 2.63 1.09
CA ARG A 691 -20.82 2.40 0.94
C ARG A 691 -21.69 3.59 1.40
N GLN A 692 -21.34 4.25 2.50
CA GLN A 692 -22.12 5.35 3.10
C GLN A 692 -21.87 6.71 2.45
N GLU A 693 -20.67 7.01 1.96
CA GLU A 693 -20.41 8.23 1.18
C GLU A 693 -21.17 8.20 -0.16
N ARG A 694 -21.29 7.01 -0.75
CA ARG A 694 -22.18 6.69 -1.88
C ARG A 694 -23.67 6.87 -1.53
N GLU A 695 -24.12 6.44 -0.36
CA GLU A 695 -25.50 6.72 0.11
C GLU A 695 -25.73 8.22 0.38
N ARG A 696 -24.74 8.93 0.94
CA ARG A 696 -24.79 10.36 1.27
C ARG A 696 -24.82 11.25 0.03
N THR A 697 -24.10 10.88 -1.03
CA THR A 697 -24.08 11.62 -2.29
C THR A 697 -25.28 11.35 -3.18
N THR A 698 -25.90 10.16 -3.10
CA THR A 698 -27.09 9.79 -3.91
C THR A 698 -28.44 10.05 -3.22
N GLY A 699 -28.45 10.28 -1.90
CA GLY A 699 -29.64 10.69 -1.14
C GLY A 699 -30.72 9.62 -0.97
N ARG A 700 -30.44 8.35 -1.32
CA ARG A 700 -31.38 7.24 -1.24
C ARG A 700 -31.18 6.42 0.04
N LEU A 701 -32.09 6.56 0.99
CA LEU A 701 -32.31 5.55 2.03
C LEU A 701 -32.77 4.25 1.37
N ALA A 702 -31.90 3.24 1.32
CA ALA A 702 -32.16 1.98 0.66
C ALA A 702 -33.30 1.21 1.36
N ALA A 703 -34.35 0.87 0.61
CA ALA A 703 -35.40 -0.03 1.09
C ALA A 703 -34.82 -1.43 1.33
N THR A 704 -35.16 -2.03 2.47
CA THR A 704 -34.51 -3.25 2.99
C THR A 704 -34.55 -4.44 2.02
N ARG A 705 -33.37 -4.80 1.50
CA ARG A 705 -33.00 -6.15 1.04
C ARG A 705 -31.73 -6.57 1.81
N PRO A 706 -31.51 -7.88 2.04
CA PRO A 706 -30.39 -8.34 2.88
C PRO A 706 -29.05 -7.92 2.26
N GLY A 707 -28.21 -7.26 3.06
CA GLY A 707 -26.86 -6.83 2.65
C GLY A 707 -25.83 -7.97 2.66
N LEU A 708 -24.54 -7.60 2.66
CA LEU A 708 -23.44 -8.54 2.90
C LEU A 708 -23.72 -9.32 4.20
N ALA A 709 -23.86 -10.64 4.08
CA ALA A 709 -24.28 -11.50 5.18
C ALA A 709 -23.13 -11.91 6.12
N MET A 710 -22.25 -10.95 6.45
CA MET A 710 -21.21 -11.11 7.48
C MET A 710 -21.90 -11.31 8.84
N ARG A 711 -21.75 -12.48 9.47
CA ARG A 711 -22.56 -12.90 10.63
C ARG A 711 -21.98 -12.50 12.00
N GLY A 712 -21.65 -11.22 12.18
CA GLY A 712 -21.40 -10.66 13.51
C GLY A 712 -22.68 -10.70 14.38
N ASN A 713 -22.59 -11.13 15.64
CA ASN A 713 -23.77 -11.40 16.49
C ASN A 713 -23.50 -11.12 17.98
N GLY A 714 -23.49 -9.83 18.40
CA GLY A 714 -23.02 -9.46 19.75
C GLY A 714 -23.41 -8.08 20.29
N LYS A 715 -24.71 -7.80 20.43
CA LYS A 715 -25.42 -6.88 21.38
C LYS A 715 -24.85 -5.52 21.91
N THR A 716 -23.63 -5.07 21.67
CA THR A 716 -23.11 -3.75 22.08
C THR A 716 -22.84 -2.84 20.89
N ALA A 717 -23.91 -2.41 20.22
CA ALA A 717 -23.80 -1.40 19.17
C ALA A 717 -23.25 -0.06 19.74
N PRO A 718 -22.11 0.46 19.25
CA PRO A 718 -21.54 1.69 19.77
C PRO A 718 -22.43 2.90 19.42
N VAL A 719 -22.62 3.77 20.44
CA VAL A 719 -23.27 5.10 20.44
C VAL A 719 -24.01 5.51 19.16
N SER A 720 -25.34 5.63 19.25
CA SER A 720 -26.26 5.82 18.13
C SER A 720 -25.77 6.77 17.03
N VAL A 721 -25.91 6.32 15.77
CA VAL A 721 -25.37 6.93 14.54
C VAL A 721 -25.57 8.45 14.45
N SER A 722 -26.71 8.97 14.94
CA SER A 722 -27.04 10.40 14.94
C SER A 722 -26.11 11.27 15.81
N ALA A 723 -25.42 10.70 16.81
CA ALA A 723 -24.41 11.40 17.60
C ALA A 723 -23.08 11.50 16.84
N ARG A 724 -22.67 10.42 16.16
CA ARG A 724 -21.45 10.38 15.32
C ARG A 724 -21.57 11.34 14.12
N ALA A 725 -22.73 11.36 13.45
CA ALA A 725 -23.02 12.31 12.37
C ALA A 725 -22.85 13.78 12.83
N LYS A 726 -23.41 14.15 13.99
CA LYS A 726 -23.29 15.51 14.55
C LYS A 726 -21.86 15.91 14.92
N ALA A 727 -21.00 14.96 15.28
CA ALA A 727 -19.58 15.24 15.52
C ALA A 727 -18.87 15.62 14.21
N ILE A 728 -19.12 14.87 13.14
CA ILE A 728 -18.57 15.11 11.79
C ILE A 728 -19.09 16.43 11.22
N GLU A 729 -20.39 16.71 11.30
CA GLU A 729 -20.99 18.00 10.91
C GLU A 729 -20.34 19.18 11.64
N LYS A 730 -20.15 19.05 12.97
CA LYS A 730 -19.55 20.08 13.81
C LYS A 730 -18.08 20.32 13.45
N TRP A 731 -17.32 19.28 13.14
CA TRP A 731 -15.93 19.41 12.68
C TRP A 731 -15.85 20.10 11.30
N PHE A 732 -16.66 19.67 10.32
CA PHE A 732 -16.75 20.34 9.01
C PHE A 732 -17.25 21.80 9.11
N ALA A 733 -17.96 22.18 10.18
CA ALA A 733 -18.32 23.56 10.47
C ALA A 733 -17.19 24.33 11.19
N GLN A 734 -16.35 23.65 11.97
CA GLN A 734 -15.19 24.25 12.66
C GLN A 734 -14.03 24.54 11.71
N GLU A 735 -13.70 23.66 10.76
CA GLU A 735 -12.70 23.98 9.72
C GLU A 735 -13.17 25.12 8.79
N ARG A 736 -14.44 25.10 8.37
CA ARG A 736 -15.03 26.23 7.63
C ARG A 736 -15.13 27.52 8.45
N GLY A 737 -15.11 27.43 9.78
CA GLY A 737 -15.14 28.56 10.70
C GLY A 737 -13.76 29.13 11.08
N SER A 738 -12.67 28.39 10.85
CA SER A 738 -11.29 28.87 11.08
C SER A 738 -10.65 29.52 9.85
N ALA A 739 -11.23 29.30 8.66
CA ALA A 739 -10.94 30.10 7.47
C ALA A 739 -11.34 31.58 7.67
N ARG A 740 -10.51 32.50 7.16
CA ARG A 740 -10.78 33.95 7.23
C ARG A 740 -12.07 34.31 6.45
N PRO A 741 -12.85 35.31 6.90
CA PRO A 741 -14.21 35.52 6.43
C PRO A 741 -14.30 35.80 4.93
N ALA A 742 -15.30 35.19 4.29
CA ALA A 742 -15.51 35.26 2.85
C ALA A 742 -15.89 36.67 2.36
N ILE A 743 -15.32 37.08 1.23
CA ILE A 743 -15.84 38.21 0.44
C ILE A 743 -17.05 37.69 -0.33
N ILE A 744 -18.23 38.17 0.02
CA ILE A 744 -19.48 37.80 -0.66
C ILE A 744 -19.51 38.46 -2.04
N ALA A 745 -19.30 37.67 -3.10
CA ALA A 745 -19.63 38.07 -4.46
C ALA A 745 -21.12 37.82 -4.72
N ALA A 746 -21.87 38.88 -5.05
CA ALA A 746 -23.29 38.79 -5.38
C ALA A 746 -23.51 38.15 -6.77
N PRO A 747 -24.63 37.44 -7.01
CA PRO A 747 -24.89 36.80 -8.28
C PRO A 747 -25.10 37.83 -9.41
N ILE A 748 -24.35 37.69 -10.49
CA ILE A 748 -24.51 38.51 -11.69
C ILE A 748 -25.65 37.94 -12.54
N SER A 749 -26.72 38.71 -12.70
CA SER A 749 -27.83 38.38 -13.60
C SER A 749 -27.46 38.71 -15.05
N VAL A 750 -27.74 37.78 -15.97
CA VAL A 750 -27.53 37.98 -17.41
C VAL A 750 -28.78 38.63 -18.02
N GLN A 751 -28.59 39.69 -18.80
CA GLN A 751 -29.62 40.34 -19.62
C GLN A 751 -29.12 40.49 -21.07
N PRO A 752 -30.00 40.38 -22.09
CA PRO A 752 -29.59 40.23 -23.49
C PRO A 752 -29.28 41.55 -24.22
N VAL A 753 -28.70 41.42 -25.41
CA VAL A 753 -28.14 42.51 -26.24
C VAL A 753 -29.21 43.41 -26.88
N ILE A 754 -29.05 44.73 -26.76
CA ILE A 754 -29.61 45.77 -27.66
C ILE A 754 -28.48 46.79 -28.00
N SER A 755 -28.59 47.48 -29.13
CA SER A 755 -27.48 48.15 -29.83
C SER A 755 -27.46 49.69 -29.77
N MET A 756 -26.33 50.28 -30.19
CA MET A 756 -26.09 51.69 -30.61
C MET A 756 -26.43 52.81 -29.60
N SER A 757 -25.47 53.64 -29.16
CA SER A 757 -24.89 54.72 -30.00
C SER A 757 -23.85 55.59 -29.23
N MET A 758 -23.05 56.38 -29.96
CA MET A 758 -22.20 57.48 -29.47
C MET A 758 -22.96 58.81 -29.65
N PRO A 759 -22.78 59.90 -28.84
CA PRO A 759 -21.46 60.55 -28.61
C PRO A 759 -21.27 61.34 -27.27
N GLY A 760 -20.12 62.02 -27.08
CA GLY A 760 -20.00 63.12 -26.10
C GLY A 760 -18.57 63.61 -25.76
N LYS A 761 -18.25 64.90 -26.01
CA LYS A 761 -16.98 65.56 -25.60
C LYS A 761 -17.12 66.39 -24.32
N LYS A 762 -16.11 66.35 -23.44
CA LYS A 762 -15.38 67.45 -22.72
C LYS A 762 -14.77 66.87 -21.43
N MET A 763 -13.49 67.01 -21.03
CA MET A 763 -12.46 68.07 -21.14
C MET A 763 -12.61 69.23 -20.14
N THR A 764 -11.83 69.21 -19.03
CA THR A 764 -11.07 70.37 -18.43
C THR A 764 -10.20 70.00 -17.20
N SER A 765 -8.97 70.55 -17.16
CA SER A 765 -8.07 71.00 -16.06
C SER A 765 -8.32 70.69 -14.55
N GLY A 766 -7.30 70.66 -13.66
CA GLY A 766 -5.84 70.86 -13.81
C GLY A 766 -5.08 71.22 -12.50
N GLY A 767 -3.73 71.34 -12.55
CA GLY A 767 -2.80 71.71 -11.44
C GLY A 767 -1.87 70.56 -11.01
N GLN A 768 -0.52 70.62 -10.85
CA GLN A 768 0.48 71.58 -10.30
C GLN A 768 0.61 71.58 -8.75
N HIS A 769 1.81 71.56 -8.09
CA HIS A 769 3.20 71.22 -8.51
C HIS A 769 4.20 71.07 -7.31
N LYS A 770 4.96 69.94 -7.20
CA LYS A 770 6.31 69.78 -6.54
C LYS A 770 6.45 70.09 -4.99
N PRO A 771 7.64 70.02 -4.32
CA PRO A 771 8.51 68.82 -4.12
C PRO A 771 9.19 68.61 -2.70
N ARG A 772 9.76 67.41 -2.46
CA ARG A 772 10.98 66.97 -1.68
C ARG A 772 11.76 67.92 -0.71
N PRO A 773 12.35 67.41 0.41
CA PRO A 773 13.74 66.83 0.38
C PRO A 773 14.05 65.64 1.38
N LYS A 774 15.34 65.37 1.69
CA LYS A 774 15.90 64.15 2.38
C LYS A 774 16.85 64.44 3.58
N ALA A 775 17.01 63.45 4.48
CA ALA A 775 18.24 63.10 5.25
C ALA A 775 18.30 61.54 5.46
N LYS A 776 19.35 60.76 5.78
CA LYS A 776 20.80 60.85 6.15
C LYS A 776 21.23 61.02 7.64
N GLY A 777 21.88 59.98 8.22
CA GLY A 777 23.07 60.14 9.10
C GLY A 777 23.38 59.09 10.20
N ARG A 778 24.57 58.45 10.14
CA ARG A 778 25.32 57.67 11.19
C ARG A 778 24.66 56.37 11.73
N ILE A 779 25.33 55.24 12.06
CA ILE A 779 26.73 54.83 12.39
C ILE A 779 27.16 55.01 13.85
N GLY A 780 27.46 53.89 14.53
CA GLY A 780 28.16 53.77 15.82
C GLY A 780 28.51 52.30 16.13
N THR A 781 29.65 52.03 16.77
CA THR A 781 30.19 50.67 17.03
C THR A 781 30.95 50.59 18.36
N SER A 782 30.84 49.46 19.09
CA SER A 782 31.83 49.03 20.08
C SER A 782 31.67 47.53 20.46
N ARG A 783 32.59 46.98 21.25
CA ARG A 783 32.77 45.54 21.54
C ARG A 783 32.66 45.22 23.05
N SER A 784 32.55 43.91 23.32
CA SER A 784 33.13 43.15 24.44
C SER A 784 32.44 43.14 25.81
N GLY A 785 32.50 41.96 26.42
CA GLY A 785 32.07 41.60 27.77
C GLY A 785 32.02 40.07 27.88
N ARG A 786 32.84 39.47 28.74
CA ARG A 786 32.79 38.03 29.08
C ARG A 786 32.13 37.86 30.45
N SER A 787 31.30 36.85 30.57
CA SER A 787 31.24 35.94 31.73
C SER A 787 30.63 34.63 31.24
#